data_AF-A0A518H2U2-F1
#
_entry.id   AF-A0A518H2U2-F1
#
_cell.length_a   1.000
_cell.length_b   1.000
_cell.length_c   1.000
_cell.angle_alpha   90.00
_cell.angle_beta   90.00
_cell.angle_gamma   90.00
#
_symmetry.space_group_name_H-M   'P 1'
#
loop_
_entity.id
_entity.type
_entity.pdbx_description
1 polymer ?
#
loop_
_entity_poly.entity_id
_entity_poly.type
_entity_poly.pdbx_seq_one_letter_code
_entity_poly.pdbx_strand_id
1 'polypeptide(L)'
;MPAVRSRPAALAATALAAAAVALLGPGSGREARAQQLDVANILKENRPVQRGVEYDTPADPAEISSCTSEVLPAGRSGAGVKGVAVVIRDGQGRTLRRFLDVSGDRNIDQWCYYKDGFEVYRDVDYDDDRKIDESRWLNTAGTRIAVIEGGKIASWRRLSAQEASKVLVDALVLGDHALLGTVMASADELAGLGLPKGLVEQVRGEAAGRKAAVDELSKKLGGWGWTNSTAWLRFDADMPHLIPADASAGLKDDLLLFENAVVFAGSPDGMGDLGKVAYLQVPELVRVGEAWKFVGLPRAFNPDPSEAEVIAAYEGIRSWLYREGGASGAMASQVSPELEKALRALADFDAQAVAVFAEGDQKAIASYHYERVRKLRAVIVAAPEADRVEYEKEAINSLAAAYQTGDPQVGPATKKALDDFVKGGGPLASYAAFRLIPAEYSLRAAKDPDNLVEAQTQWVEELGAFLEDYPKSAEVPEALFQLASIKEFNGAEDEAKAVYSRLAGEFPDTSFGRKGAGALRRLDSVGKPIALSGTGPDGRTVDASTMTGKHLLILFGANSSQPTQRELPELARLADRKKDALAVIGVSLDGDHESARAFAEASPWPTIVEQGGLESRLADEFGIISLPTMILVDPSGTVVDRDVRSAAEAEAQLDEALAKKE
;
A
#
# COMPACT_ATOMS: atom_id res chain seq x y z
N MET A 1 12.04 -13.34 30.33
CA MET A 1 11.85 -12.87 31.72
C MET A 1 10.98 -13.86 32.48
N PRO A 2 11.23 -14.14 33.77
CA PRO A 2 10.52 -15.20 34.49
C PRO A 2 9.07 -14.78 34.73
N ALA A 3 8.15 -15.74 34.62
CA ALA A 3 6.72 -15.58 34.82
C ALA A 3 6.43 -14.99 36.21
N VAL A 4 6.05 -13.71 36.25
CA VAL A 4 5.41 -13.12 37.42
C VAL A 4 4.04 -13.79 37.54
N ARG A 5 3.94 -14.76 38.46
CA ARG A 5 2.67 -15.37 38.85
C ARG A 5 1.70 -14.25 39.22
N SER A 6 0.54 -14.18 38.56
CA SER A 6 -0.57 -13.32 38.96
C SER A 6 -0.99 -13.69 40.37
N ARG A 7 -0.65 -12.84 41.35
CA ARG A 7 -1.31 -12.86 42.65
C ARG A 7 -2.71 -12.28 42.45
N PRO A 8 -3.77 -12.87 43.03
CA PRO A 8 -5.11 -12.32 42.90
C PRO A 8 -5.16 -10.95 43.60
N ALA A 9 -5.38 -9.89 42.83
CA ALA A 9 -5.55 -8.52 43.33
C ALA A 9 -6.70 -8.39 44.37
N ALA A 10 -7.63 -9.34 44.37
CA ALA A 10 -8.86 -9.37 45.16
C ALA A 10 -8.67 -9.31 46.69
N LEU A 11 -7.55 -9.78 47.24
CA LEU A 11 -7.32 -9.80 48.70
C LEU A 11 -6.88 -8.44 49.28
N ALA A 12 -6.29 -7.57 48.47
CA ALA A 12 -5.79 -6.27 48.93
C ALA A 12 -6.92 -5.21 48.99
N ALA A 13 -7.92 -5.30 48.12
CA ALA A 13 -8.99 -4.30 48.01
C ALA A 13 -10.00 -4.33 49.17
N THR A 14 -10.30 -5.50 49.73
CA THR A 14 -11.24 -5.64 50.87
C THR A 14 -10.70 -4.94 52.13
N ALA A 15 -9.37 -4.92 52.31
CA ALA A 15 -8.74 -4.21 53.41
C ALA A 15 -8.85 -2.68 53.26
N LEU A 16 -8.89 -2.18 52.02
CA LEU A 16 -8.91 -0.74 51.74
C LEU A 16 -10.25 -0.08 52.10
N ALA A 17 -11.37 -0.66 51.68
CA ALA A 17 -12.71 -0.14 52.01
C ALA A 17 -13.02 -0.26 53.51
N ALA A 18 -12.69 -1.39 54.13
CA ALA A 18 -12.86 -1.57 55.57
C ALA A 18 -12.01 -0.58 56.39
N ALA A 19 -10.75 -0.34 56.00
CA ALA A 19 -9.89 0.66 56.62
C ALA A 19 -10.42 2.10 56.42
N ALA A 20 -10.95 2.39 55.23
CA ALA A 20 -11.55 3.69 54.92
C ALA A 20 -12.81 3.97 55.75
N VAL A 21 -13.69 2.99 55.93
CA VAL A 21 -14.90 3.13 56.78
C VAL A 21 -14.52 3.29 58.25
N ALA A 22 -13.49 2.58 58.74
CA ALA A 22 -13.00 2.73 60.11
C ALA A 22 -12.53 4.17 60.42
N LEU A 23 -11.97 4.88 59.43
CA LEU A 23 -11.55 6.28 59.56
C LEU A 23 -12.70 7.28 59.66
N LEU A 24 -13.91 6.92 59.21
CA LEU A 24 -15.10 7.77 59.25
C LEU A 24 -15.99 7.52 60.49
N GLY A 25 -15.69 6.51 61.30
CA GLY A 25 -16.48 6.14 62.48
C GLY A 25 -16.34 7.12 63.65
N PRO A 26 -17.38 7.25 64.51
CA PRO A 26 -17.32 8.10 65.71
C PRO A 26 -16.47 7.44 66.81
N GLY A 27 -15.14 7.59 66.72
CA GLY A 27 -14.20 7.18 67.76
C GLY A 27 -14.05 8.26 68.83
N SER A 28 -14.40 7.94 70.08
CA SER A 28 -14.32 8.81 71.24
C SER A 28 -12.89 9.31 71.53
N GLY A 29 -12.65 10.60 71.29
CA GLY A 29 -11.99 11.54 72.20
C GLY A 29 -10.58 11.29 72.77
N ARG A 30 -9.89 10.17 72.50
CA ARG A 30 -8.55 9.90 73.06
C ARG A 30 -7.79 8.81 72.31
N GLU A 31 -7.70 8.93 70.98
CA GLU A 31 -6.66 8.33 70.12
C GLU A 31 -6.88 8.79 68.67
N ALA A 32 -6.96 10.11 68.45
CA ALA A 32 -6.96 10.68 67.10
C ALA A 32 -5.54 10.73 66.53
N ARG A 33 -4.88 9.57 66.43
CA ARG A 33 -3.85 9.37 65.41
C ARG A 33 -4.57 8.61 64.30
N ALA A 34 -5.20 9.38 63.41
CA ALA A 34 -5.84 8.82 62.22
C ALA A 34 -4.88 7.80 61.61
N GLN A 35 -5.32 6.55 61.44
CA GLN A 35 -4.59 5.57 60.64
C GLN A 35 -4.51 6.13 59.23
N GLN A 36 -3.45 6.86 58.93
CA GLN A 36 -3.23 7.40 57.61
C GLN A 36 -3.10 6.20 56.66
N LEU A 37 -3.91 6.18 55.61
CA LEU A 37 -3.83 5.12 54.59
C LEU A 37 -2.40 5.07 54.06
N ASP A 38 -1.85 3.86 53.97
CA ASP A 38 -0.50 3.62 53.45
C ASP A 38 -0.50 3.83 51.92
N VAL A 39 -0.29 5.09 51.51
CA VAL A 39 -0.31 5.50 50.10
C VAL A 39 0.72 4.72 49.27
N ALA A 40 1.90 4.46 49.83
CA ALA A 40 2.96 3.73 49.14
C ALA A 40 2.52 2.30 48.80
N ASN A 41 1.94 1.58 49.78
CA ASN A 41 1.42 0.24 49.53
C ASN A 41 0.18 0.26 48.62
N ILE A 42 -0.73 1.22 48.76
CA ILE A 42 -1.91 1.35 47.89
C ILE A 42 -1.48 1.52 46.42
N LEU A 43 -0.56 2.44 46.14
CA LEU A 43 -0.05 2.68 44.78
C LEU A 43 0.67 1.45 44.21
N LYS A 44 1.36 0.69 45.06
CA LYS A 44 2.12 -0.50 44.67
C LYS A 44 1.21 -1.69 44.34
N GLU A 45 0.19 -1.93 45.18
CA GLU A 45 -0.67 -3.12 45.12
C GLU A 45 -1.85 -2.96 44.16
N ASN A 46 -2.36 -1.74 43.95
CA ASN A 46 -3.50 -1.49 43.08
C ASN A 46 -3.04 -1.05 41.68
N ARG A 47 -2.91 -2.04 40.78
CA ARG A 47 -2.57 -1.86 39.37
C ARG A 47 -3.73 -2.29 38.47
N PRO A 48 -3.89 -1.72 37.27
CA PRO A 48 -4.89 -2.16 36.31
C PRO A 48 -4.82 -3.67 36.06
N VAL A 49 -5.96 -4.34 35.90
CA VAL A 49 -5.98 -5.78 35.56
C VAL A 49 -5.45 -6.03 34.15
N GLN A 50 -5.68 -5.08 33.23
CA GLN A 50 -5.22 -5.17 31.84
C GLN A 50 -3.79 -4.65 31.68
N ARG A 51 -3.02 -5.32 30.81
CA ARG A 51 -1.65 -4.92 30.46
C ARG A 51 -1.65 -3.72 29.52
N GLY A 52 -0.54 -2.97 29.51
CA GLY A 52 -0.34 -1.86 28.57
C GLY A 52 -1.21 -0.62 28.85
N VAL A 53 -1.87 -0.56 30.00
CA VAL A 53 -2.55 0.66 30.46
C VAL A 53 -1.47 1.66 30.90
N GLU A 54 -1.45 2.82 30.26
CA GLU A 54 -0.61 3.95 30.66
C GLU A 54 -1.34 4.82 31.69
N TYR A 55 -0.69 5.06 32.83
CA TYR A 55 -1.24 5.81 33.96
C TYR A 55 -0.08 6.31 34.84
N ASP A 56 -0.33 7.33 35.66
CA ASP A 56 0.71 7.91 36.50
C ASP A 56 1.13 6.92 37.59
N THR A 57 2.42 6.57 37.62
CA THR A 57 3.02 5.68 38.61
C THR A 57 4.22 6.35 39.27
N PRO A 58 4.01 7.19 40.30
CA PRO A 58 5.11 7.75 41.08
C PRO A 58 6.03 6.63 41.56
N ALA A 59 7.31 6.73 41.21
CA ALA A 59 8.31 5.70 41.51
C ALA A 59 9.40 6.22 42.44
N ASP A 60 9.63 7.53 42.46
CA ASP A 60 10.59 8.16 43.34
C ASP A 60 10.06 8.21 44.79
N PRO A 61 10.87 7.85 45.80
CA PRO A 61 10.44 7.88 47.20
C PRO A 61 9.95 9.26 47.68
N ALA A 62 10.53 10.36 47.17
CA ALA A 62 10.11 11.71 47.53
C ALA A 62 8.75 12.03 46.89
N GLU A 63 8.53 11.66 45.63
CA GLU A 63 7.22 11.80 44.96
C GLU A 63 6.13 11.02 45.70
N ILE A 64 6.40 9.75 46.04
CA ILE A 64 5.47 8.91 46.82
C ILE A 64 5.18 9.54 48.18
N SER A 65 6.20 10.08 48.87
CA SER A 65 6.03 10.73 50.17
C SER A 65 5.20 12.02 50.11
N SER A 66 5.16 12.67 48.95
CA SER A 66 4.37 13.88 48.71
C SER A 66 2.90 13.58 48.37
N CYS A 67 2.58 12.32 48.05
CA CYS A 67 1.22 11.92 47.69
C CYS A 67 0.29 11.97 48.92
N THR A 68 -0.96 12.33 48.68
CA THR A 68 -1.99 12.44 49.72
C THR A 68 -3.13 11.46 49.48
N SER A 69 -3.80 11.04 50.55
CA SER A 69 -5.02 10.23 50.52
C SER A 69 -6.17 10.98 51.18
N GLU A 70 -7.34 10.94 50.56
CA GLU A 70 -8.60 11.48 51.06
C GLU A 70 -9.66 10.39 51.04
N VAL A 71 -10.37 10.20 52.15
CA VAL A 71 -11.54 9.32 52.23
C VAL A 71 -12.80 10.19 52.21
N LEU A 72 -13.64 10.00 51.20
CA LEU A 72 -14.89 10.71 51.01
C LEU A 72 -16.07 9.83 51.45
N PRO A 73 -17.02 10.37 52.25
CA PRO A 73 -18.27 9.68 52.54
C PRO A 73 -19.21 9.72 51.33
N ALA A 74 -20.20 8.81 51.29
CA ALA A 74 -21.16 8.65 50.19
C ALA A 74 -21.70 9.95 49.58
N GLY A 75 -22.14 10.91 50.42
CA GLY A 75 -22.66 12.21 49.96
C GLY A 75 -21.66 13.10 49.22
N ARG A 76 -20.36 12.78 49.28
CA ARG A 76 -19.26 13.46 48.57
C ARG A 76 -18.52 12.56 47.58
N SER A 77 -18.92 11.29 47.47
CA SER A 77 -18.28 10.28 46.62
C SER A 77 -18.71 10.35 45.16
N GLY A 78 -19.70 11.19 44.82
CA GLY A 78 -20.24 11.33 43.46
C GLY A 78 -21.60 10.69 43.28
N ALA A 79 -22.27 10.99 42.17
CA ALA A 79 -23.62 10.49 41.90
C ALA A 79 -23.62 8.95 41.77
N GLY A 80 -24.60 8.31 42.41
CA GLY A 80 -24.79 6.85 42.35
C GLY A 80 -23.90 6.03 43.30
N VAL A 81 -22.99 6.67 44.04
CA VAL A 81 -22.09 5.98 44.98
C VAL A 81 -22.74 5.95 46.37
N LYS A 82 -23.03 4.76 46.89
CA LYS A 82 -23.70 4.58 48.19
C LYS A 82 -22.71 4.41 49.35
N GLY A 83 -21.46 4.05 49.07
CA GLY A 83 -20.40 3.84 50.03
C GLY A 83 -19.31 4.92 50.01
N VAL A 84 -18.12 4.55 50.44
CA VAL A 84 -16.96 5.46 50.53
C VAL A 84 -16.20 5.57 49.21
N ALA A 85 -15.48 6.68 49.02
CA ALA A 85 -14.47 6.79 47.98
C ALA A 85 -13.10 7.08 48.58
N VAL A 86 -12.07 6.39 48.12
CA VAL A 86 -10.67 6.68 48.45
C VAL A 86 -10.03 7.37 47.25
N VAL A 87 -9.52 8.58 47.44
CA VAL A 87 -8.85 9.38 46.40
C VAL A 87 -7.39 9.54 46.76
N ILE A 88 -6.50 9.17 45.85
CA ILE A 88 -5.05 9.38 45.99
C ILE A 88 -4.65 10.51 45.03
N ARG A 89 -3.88 11.47 45.52
CA ARG A 89 -3.37 12.61 44.74
C ARG A 89 -1.86 12.71 44.83
N ASP A 90 -1.22 13.25 43.80
CA ASP A 90 0.21 13.58 43.83
C ASP A 90 0.49 14.83 44.68
N GLY A 91 1.77 15.20 44.81
CA GLY A 91 2.19 16.40 45.54
C GLY A 91 1.70 17.72 44.94
N GLN A 92 1.16 17.71 43.72
CA GLN A 92 0.55 18.86 43.05
C GLN A 92 -0.99 18.86 43.17
N GLY A 93 -1.58 17.85 43.81
CA GLY A 93 -3.03 17.70 43.98
C GLY A 93 -3.75 17.01 42.81
N ARG A 94 -3.04 16.58 41.77
CA ARG A 94 -3.62 15.82 40.65
C ARG A 94 -4.01 14.43 41.11
N THR A 95 -5.19 13.97 40.70
CA THR A 95 -5.68 12.63 41.07
C THR A 95 -4.81 11.56 40.39
N LEU A 96 -4.35 10.58 41.17
CA LEU A 96 -3.63 9.41 40.70
C LEU A 96 -4.54 8.18 40.66
N ARG A 97 -5.31 7.97 41.73
CA ARG A 97 -6.22 6.82 41.88
C ARG A 97 -7.53 7.26 42.51
N ARG A 98 -8.60 6.55 42.17
CA ARG A 98 -9.87 6.63 42.88
C ARG A 98 -10.50 5.25 43.00
N PHE A 99 -10.84 4.85 44.22
CA PHE A 99 -11.46 3.57 44.54
C PHE A 99 -12.85 3.83 45.12
N LEU A 100 -13.87 3.15 44.61
CA LEU A 100 -15.28 3.46 44.91
C LEU A 100 -16.01 2.22 45.42
N ASP A 101 -16.63 2.34 46.58
CA ASP A 101 -17.69 1.46 47.09
C ASP A 101 -19.03 2.03 46.59
N VAL A 102 -19.48 1.54 45.43
CA VAL A 102 -20.70 1.98 44.75
C VAL A 102 -21.94 1.37 45.40
N SER A 103 -21.88 0.10 45.77
CA SER A 103 -22.97 -0.68 46.37
C SER A 103 -23.28 -0.26 47.81
N GLY A 104 -22.27 0.24 48.55
CA GLY A 104 -22.34 0.60 49.97
C GLY A 104 -22.11 -0.59 50.90
N ASP A 105 -21.62 -1.72 50.39
CA ASP A 105 -21.45 -2.95 51.13
C ASP A 105 -20.08 -3.06 51.85
N ARG A 106 -19.23 -2.03 51.68
CA ARG A 106 -17.86 -1.91 52.17
C ARG A 106 -16.84 -2.74 51.40
N ASN A 107 -17.12 -3.11 50.16
CA ASN A 107 -16.15 -3.55 49.18
C ASN A 107 -15.86 -2.41 48.19
N ILE A 108 -14.77 -2.54 47.44
CA ILE A 108 -14.48 -1.61 46.33
C ILE A 108 -15.03 -2.27 45.07
N ASP A 109 -15.81 -1.51 44.30
CA ASP A 109 -16.47 -1.98 43.09
C ASP A 109 -15.85 -1.33 41.84
N GLN A 110 -15.21 -0.17 42.00
CA GLN A 110 -14.50 0.50 40.90
C GLN A 110 -13.09 0.93 41.27
N TRP A 111 -12.14 0.60 40.40
CA TRP A 111 -10.74 1.04 40.47
C TRP A 111 -10.45 1.95 39.29
N CYS A 112 -10.29 3.24 39.56
CA CYS A 112 -10.06 4.27 38.55
C CYS A 112 -8.60 4.74 38.57
N TYR A 113 -7.99 4.82 37.40
CA TYR A 113 -6.58 5.14 37.20
C TYR A 113 -6.45 6.37 36.30
N TYR A 114 -5.50 7.23 36.65
CA TYR A 114 -5.37 8.56 36.07
C TYR A 114 -4.00 8.78 35.45
N LYS A 115 -3.95 9.58 34.38
CA LYS A 115 -2.74 10.13 33.75
C LYS A 115 -2.92 11.64 33.64
N ASP A 116 -1.97 12.40 34.16
CA ASP A 116 -2.02 13.87 34.24
C ASP A 116 -3.30 14.41 34.91
N GLY A 117 -3.85 13.65 35.86
CA GLY A 117 -5.08 14.00 36.57
C GLY A 117 -6.38 13.69 35.82
N PHE A 118 -6.33 13.13 34.61
CA PHE A 118 -7.50 12.66 33.86
C PHE A 118 -7.67 11.16 33.99
N GLU A 119 -8.90 10.68 34.20
CA GLU A 119 -9.17 9.25 34.29
C GLU A 119 -8.95 8.59 32.92
N VAL A 120 -8.05 7.64 32.83
CA VAL A 120 -7.69 6.96 31.58
C VAL A 120 -8.15 5.51 31.56
N TYR A 121 -8.41 4.93 32.73
CA TYR A 121 -8.77 3.53 32.82
C TYR A 121 -9.59 3.23 34.08
N ARG A 122 -10.54 2.30 33.96
CA ARG A 122 -11.39 1.85 35.06
C ARG A 122 -11.65 0.35 34.99
N ASP A 123 -11.44 -0.34 36.11
CA ASP A 123 -11.95 -1.69 36.33
C ASP A 123 -13.22 -1.64 37.18
N VAL A 124 -14.19 -2.49 36.88
CA VAL A 124 -15.51 -2.56 37.52
C VAL A 124 -15.85 -4.00 37.90
N ASP A 125 -16.30 -4.18 39.12
CA ASP A 125 -16.98 -5.36 39.67
C ASP A 125 -18.47 -4.98 39.86
N TYR A 126 -19.38 -5.68 39.18
CA TYR A 126 -20.81 -5.36 39.21
C TYR A 126 -21.60 -6.20 40.20
N ASP A 127 -21.11 -7.37 40.56
CA ASP A 127 -21.85 -8.37 41.34
C ASP A 127 -21.24 -8.65 42.73
N ASP A 128 -20.24 -7.85 43.12
CA ASP A 128 -19.55 -7.88 44.40
C ASP A 128 -18.84 -9.23 44.66
N ASP A 129 -18.54 -10.01 43.60
CA ASP A 129 -17.86 -11.30 43.71
C ASP A 129 -16.33 -11.20 43.84
N ARG A 130 -15.81 -9.97 43.80
CA ARG A 130 -14.39 -9.58 43.89
C ARG A 130 -13.59 -9.94 42.66
N LYS A 131 -14.23 -10.08 41.51
CA LYS A 131 -13.59 -10.20 40.21
C LYS A 131 -14.01 -9.01 39.35
N ILE A 132 -13.09 -8.62 38.48
CA ILE A 132 -13.40 -7.58 37.51
C ILE A 132 -14.26 -8.21 36.41
N ASP A 133 -15.43 -7.62 36.19
CA ASP A 133 -16.37 -7.96 35.12
C ASP A 133 -16.19 -7.09 33.88
N GLU A 134 -15.67 -5.87 34.07
CA GLU A 134 -15.53 -4.91 32.97
C GLU A 134 -14.32 -4.01 33.14
N SER A 135 -13.59 -3.81 32.04
CA SER A 135 -12.48 -2.85 31.96
C SER A 135 -12.80 -1.80 30.91
N ARG A 136 -12.61 -0.52 31.26
CA ARG A 136 -12.90 0.63 30.40
C ARG A 136 -11.65 1.46 30.18
N TRP A 137 -11.44 1.87 28.93
CA TRP A 137 -10.47 2.89 28.57
C TRP A 137 -11.20 4.20 28.32
N LEU A 138 -10.61 5.29 28.79
CA LEU A 138 -11.25 6.58 28.90
C LEU A 138 -10.30 7.68 28.42
N ASN A 139 -10.86 8.80 27.95
CA ASN A 139 -10.11 9.96 27.50
C ASN A 139 -9.00 9.58 26.49
N THR A 140 -7.76 9.96 26.76
CA THR A 140 -6.61 9.75 25.86
C THR A 140 -6.21 8.27 25.70
N ALA A 141 -6.74 7.37 26.53
CA ALA A 141 -6.45 5.94 26.43
C ALA A 141 -7.44 5.16 25.56
N GLY A 142 -8.47 5.83 25.02
CA GLY A 142 -9.42 5.27 24.06
C GLY A 142 -10.87 5.27 24.54
N THR A 143 -11.67 4.44 23.90
CA THR A 143 -13.13 4.34 24.11
C THR A 143 -13.61 2.92 24.41
N ARG A 144 -12.72 1.93 24.31
CA ARG A 144 -13.05 0.52 24.41
C ARG A 144 -13.59 0.11 25.80
N ILE A 145 -14.58 -0.78 25.79
CA ILE A 145 -15.23 -1.37 26.97
C ILE A 145 -15.17 -2.88 26.80
N ALA A 146 -14.33 -3.55 27.61
CA ALA A 146 -14.10 -4.98 27.60
C ALA A 146 -14.95 -5.68 28.68
N VAL A 147 -15.57 -6.80 28.32
CA VAL A 147 -16.13 -7.76 29.29
C VAL A 147 -15.01 -8.69 29.72
N ILE A 148 -14.85 -8.88 31.02
CA ILE A 148 -13.76 -9.62 31.62
C ILE A 148 -14.31 -10.91 32.24
N GLU A 149 -13.69 -12.04 31.91
CA GLU A 149 -13.97 -13.34 32.52
C GLU A 149 -12.65 -14.01 32.89
N GLY A 150 -12.53 -14.50 34.12
CA GLY A 150 -11.30 -15.14 34.59
C GLY A 150 -10.06 -14.23 34.52
N GLY A 151 -10.25 -12.92 34.61
CA GLY A 151 -9.20 -11.90 34.52
C GLY A 151 -8.66 -11.67 33.10
N LYS A 152 -9.37 -12.15 32.07
CA LYS A 152 -9.04 -11.93 30.66
C LYS A 152 -10.19 -11.27 29.94
N ILE A 153 -9.89 -10.60 28.83
CA ILE A 153 -10.91 -10.05 27.94
C ILE A 153 -11.63 -11.21 27.27
N ALA A 154 -12.93 -11.33 27.52
CA ALA A 154 -13.80 -12.34 26.94
C ALA A 154 -14.52 -11.81 25.69
N SER A 155 -14.98 -10.55 25.74
CA SER A 155 -15.65 -9.87 24.63
C SER A 155 -15.59 -8.35 24.77
N TRP A 156 -16.17 -7.63 23.82
CA TRP A 156 -16.19 -6.17 23.79
C TRP A 156 -17.61 -5.64 23.74
N ARG A 157 -17.98 -4.80 24.71
CA ARG A 157 -19.21 -3.98 24.64
C ARG A 157 -19.03 -2.76 23.76
N ARG A 158 -17.80 -2.28 23.57
CA ARG A 158 -17.45 -1.21 22.63
C ARG A 158 -16.01 -1.38 22.20
N LEU A 159 -15.77 -1.27 20.90
CA LEU A 159 -14.42 -1.30 20.33
C LEU A 159 -14.44 -0.62 18.97
N SER A 160 -13.73 0.50 18.81
CA SER A 160 -13.59 1.16 17.49
C SER A 160 -12.73 0.31 16.52
N ALA A 161 -12.77 0.61 15.22
CA ALA A 161 -11.96 -0.09 14.22
C ALA A 161 -10.45 0.05 14.49
N GLN A 162 -10.01 1.26 14.85
CA GLN A 162 -8.62 1.54 15.23
C GLN A 162 -8.21 0.72 16.45
N GLU A 163 -9.05 0.69 17.50
CA GLU A 163 -8.75 -0.09 18.70
C GLU A 163 -8.80 -1.60 18.44
N ALA A 164 -9.69 -2.09 17.57
CA ALA A 164 -9.74 -3.49 17.16
C ALA A 164 -8.44 -3.90 16.45
N SER A 165 -7.91 -3.04 15.59
CA SER A 165 -6.62 -3.28 14.93
C SER A 165 -5.44 -3.26 15.89
N LYS A 166 -5.49 -2.43 16.95
CA LYS A 166 -4.49 -2.47 18.02
C LYS A 166 -4.54 -3.80 18.79
N VAL A 167 -5.74 -4.25 19.16
CA VAL A 167 -5.93 -5.53 19.86
C VAL A 167 -5.49 -6.72 18.99
N LEU A 168 -5.75 -6.68 17.68
CA LEU A 168 -5.23 -7.66 16.72
C LEU A 168 -3.70 -7.75 16.80
N VAL A 169 -2.99 -6.63 16.68
CA VAL A 169 -1.52 -6.60 16.73
C VAL A 169 -1.03 -7.11 18.08
N ASP A 170 -1.60 -6.63 19.19
CA ASP A 170 -1.22 -7.07 20.54
C ASP A 170 -1.43 -8.59 20.70
N ALA A 171 -2.52 -9.15 20.16
CA ALA A 171 -2.80 -10.58 20.21
C ALA A 171 -1.80 -11.40 19.40
N LEU A 172 -1.44 -10.94 18.19
CA LEU A 172 -0.46 -11.62 17.34
C LEU A 172 0.95 -11.58 17.96
N VAL A 173 1.38 -10.42 18.48
CA VAL A 173 2.67 -10.24 19.15
C VAL A 173 2.80 -11.11 20.39
N LEU A 174 1.70 -11.28 21.15
CA LEU A 174 1.65 -12.12 22.34
C LEU A 174 1.42 -13.60 22.06
N GLY A 175 1.06 -13.97 20.83
CA GLY A 175 0.55 -15.30 20.51
C GLY A 175 -0.73 -15.66 21.29
N ASP A 176 -1.55 -14.66 21.66
CA ASP A 176 -2.76 -14.85 22.45
C ASP A 176 -3.97 -15.06 21.54
N HIS A 177 -4.21 -16.33 21.18
CA HIS A 177 -5.36 -16.70 20.35
C HIS A 177 -6.72 -16.41 20.99
N ALA A 178 -6.81 -16.36 22.33
CA ALA A 178 -8.06 -16.03 23.00
C ALA A 178 -8.37 -14.55 22.81
N LEU A 179 -7.38 -13.68 22.99
CA LEU A 179 -7.51 -12.25 22.71
C LEU A 179 -7.81 -11.99 21.23
N LEU A 180 -7.11 -12.67 20.32
CA LEU A 180 -7.37 -12.58 18.88
C LEU A 180 -8.84 -12.93 18.57
N GLY A 181 -9.36 -14.00 19.17
CA GLY A 181 -10.75 -14.42 19.00
C GLY A 181 -11.77 -13.34 19.36
N THR A 182 -11.45 -12.43 20.28
CA THR A 182 -12.38 -11.35 20.68
C THR A 182 -12.62 -10.31 19.59
N VAL A 183 -11.69 -10.17 18.65
CA VAL A 183 -11.79 -9.22 17.52
C VAL A 183 -12.13 -9.89 16.19
N MET A 184 -12.19 -11.22 16.13
CA MET A 184 -12.68 -11.93 14.94
C MET A 184 -14.20 -12.05 15.00
N ALA A 185 -14.88 -11.81 13.89
CA ALA A 185 -16.30 -12.09 13.77
C ALA A 185 -16.53 -13.61 13.80
N SER A 186 -17.51 -14.05 14.57
CA SER A 186 -17.96 -15.44 14.57
C SER A 186 -19.04 -15.67 13.50
N ALA A 187 -19.14 -16.91 13.02
CA ALA A 187 -20.19 -17.32 12.09
C ALA A 187 -21.61 -17.00 12.65
N ASP A 188 -21.81 -17.19 13.95
CA ASP A 188 -23.10 -16.93 14.59
C ASP A 188 -23.42 -15.43 14.71
N GLU A 189 -22.40 -14.58 14.89
CA GLU A 189 -22.58 -13.12 14.83
C GLU A 189 -22.94 -12.65 13.43
N LEU A 190 -22.25 -13.17 12.39
CA LEU A 190 -22.55 -12.82 11.00
C LEU A 190 -23.94 -13.31 10.58
N ALA A 191 -24.33 -14.52 10.96
CA ALA A 191 -25.70 -15.02 10.80
C ALA A 191 -26.70 -14.17 11.61
N GLY A 192 -26.28 -13.71 12.79
CA GLY A 192 -27.00 -12.78 13.65
C GLY A 192 -27.30 -11.45 12.96
N LEU A 193 -26.41 -10.96 12.09
CA LEU A 193 -26.60 -9.76 11.26
C LEU A 193 -27.46 -10.01 10.01
N GLY A 194 -27.76 -11.28 9.71
CA GLY A 194 -28.52 -11.63 8.51
C GLY A 194 -27.67 -11.77 7.24
N LEU A 195 -26.37 -11.98 7.42
CA LEU A 195 -25.44 -12.14 6.29
C LEU A 195 -25.64 -13.49 5.57
N PRO A 196 -25.24 -13.57 4.28
CA PRO A 196 -25.37 -14.76 3.44
C PRO A 196 -24.82 -16.04 4.07
N LYS A 197 -25.47 -17.17 3.79
CA LYS A 197 -25.10 -18.46 4.37
C LYS A 197 -23.72 -18.91 3.91
N GLY A 198 -23.36 -18.66 2.65
CA GLY A 198 -22.04 -19.00 2.14
C GLY A 198 -20.91 -18.27 2.86
N LEU A 199 -21.09 -16.98 3.17
CA LEU A 199 -20.14 -16.22 3.99
C LEU A 199 -20.05 -16.78 5.41
N VAL A 200 -21.20 -17.08 6.02
CA VAL A 200 -21.26 -17.67 7.38
C VAL A 200 -20.49 -18.99 7.43
N GLU A 201 -20.64 -19.84 6.43
CA GLU A 201 -19.91 -21.12 6.34
C GLU A 201 -18.42 -20.94 6.00
N GLN A 202 -18.07 -19.95 5.17
CA GLN A 202 -16.67 -19.58 4.93
C GLN A 202 -15.98 -19.21 6.26
N VAL A 203 -16.57 -18.31 7.04
CA VAL A 203 -16.02 -17.86 8.33
C VAL A 203 -16.00 -19.00 9.36
N ARG A 204 -16.99 -19.91 9.31
CA ARG A 204 -16.99 -21.13 10.13
C ARG A 204 -15.79 -22.03 9.80
N GLY A 205 -15.49 -22.23 8.52
CA GLY A 205 -14.32 -22.99 8.05
C GLY A 205 -12.99 -22.32 8.44
N GLU A 206 -12.87 -21.02 8.22
CA GLU A 206 -11.69 -20.24 8.62
C GLU A 206 -11.46 -20.30 10.13
N ALA A 207 -12.53 -20.26 10.93
CA ALA A 207 -12.43 -20.38 12.38
C ALA A 207 -11.82 -21.72 12.84
N ALA A 208 -12.15 -22.82 12.16
CA ALA A 208 -11.58 -24.13 12.45
C ALA A 208 -10.07 -24.21 12.15
N GLY A 209 -9.61 -23.55 11.09
CA GLY A 209 -8.20 -23.50 10.67
C GLY A 209 -7.38 -22.35 11.30
N ARG A 210 -8.01 -21.44 12.04
CA ARG A 210 -7.43 -20.14 12.42
C ARG A 210 -6.11 -20.25 13.15
N LYS A 211 -5.95 -21.23 14.04
CA LYS A 211 -4.70 -21.40 14.80
C LYS A 211 -3.50 -21.61 13.86
N ALA A 212 -3.63 -22.52 12.90
CA ALA A 212 -2.58 -22.81 11.93
C ALA A 212 -2.31 -21.59 11.02
N ALA A 213 -3.36 -20.89 10.59
CA ALA A 213 -3.20 -19.67 9.78
C ALA A 213 -2.49 -18.53 10.54
N VAL A 214 -2.75 -18.39 11.84
CA VAL A 214 -2.06 -17.42 12.71
C VAL A 214 -0.61 -17.80 12.92
N ASP A 215 -0.30 -19.08 13.10
CA ASP A 215 1.07 -19.58 13.24
C ASP A 215 1.87 -19.29 11.95
N GLU A 216 1.26 -19.50 10.77
CA GLU A 216 1.85 -19.20 9.47
C GLU A 216 2.06 -17.70 9.27
N LEU A 217 1.04 -16.89 9.55
CA LEU A 217 1.12 -15.42 9.48
C LEU A 217 2.23 -14.88 10.40
N SER A 218 2.30 -15.37 11.63
CA SER A 218 3.32 -14.96 12.60
C SER A 218 4.73 -15.33 12.13
N LYS A 219 4.89 -16.49 11.49
CA LYS A 219 6.16 -16.92 10.89
C LYS A 219 6.56 -16.01 9.73
N LYS A 220 5.63 -15.67 8.83
CA LYS A 220 5.87 -14.75 7.71
C LYS A 220 6.32 -13.38 8.22
N LEU A 221 5.58 -12.85 9.19
CA LEU A 221 5.87 -11.55 9.81
C LEU A 221 7.21 -11.53 10.55
N GLY A 222 7.58 -12.64 11.21
CA GLY A 222 8.92 -12.77 11.82
C GLY A 222 10.05 -12.64 10.80
N GLY A 223 9.85 -13.10 9.56
CA GLY A 223 10.77 -12.88 8.45
C GLY A 223 10.91 -11.40 8.05
N TRP A 224 9.95 -10.56 8.42
CA TRP A 224 9.89 -9.12 8.13
C TRP A 224 10.22 -8.26 9.35
N GLY A 225 10.92 -8.83 10.33
CA GLY A 225 11.39 -8.10 11.51
C GLY A 225 10.33 -7.87 12.59
N TRP A 226 9.18 -8.55 12.54
CA TRP A 226 8.29 -8.60 13.71
C TRP A 226 8.95 -9.31 14.88
N THR A 227 8.83 -8.71 16.04
CA THR A 227 9.39 -9.21 17.30
C THR A 227 8.35 -9.10 18.41
N ASN A 228 8.72 -9.53 19.62
CA ASN A 228 7.91 -9.33 20.82
C ASN A 228 7.85 -7.86 21.28
N SER A 229 8.57 -6.95 20.64
CA SER A 229 8.52 -5.51 20.90
C SER A 229 7.77 -4.74 19.82
N THR A 230 7.24 -5.42 18.79
CA THR A 230 6.41 -4.80 17.77
C THR A 230 5.19 -4.16 18.41
N ALA A 231 4.90 -2.92 18.03
CA ALA A 231 3.76 -2.14 18.48
C ALA A 231 2.85 -1.77 17.30
N TRP A 232 1.55 -1.64 17.58
CA TRP A 232 0.61 -1.02 16.67
C TRP A 232 0.98 0.45 16.42
N LEU A 233 1.01 0.87 15.16
CA LEU A 233 1.37 2.24 14.76
C LEU A 233 0.17 3.02 14.21
N ARG A 234 -0.54 2.43 13.24
CA ARG A 234 -1.61 3.11 12.52
C ARG A 234 -2.62 2.12 11.95
N PHE A 235 -3.87 2.57 11.86
CA PHE A 235 -4.91 1.98 11.04
C PHE A 235 -5.24 2.98 9.92
N ASP A 236 -5.12 2.54 8.68
CA ASP A 236 -5.41 3.35 7.49
C ASP A 236 -6.56 2.72 6.72
N ALA A 237 -7.57 3.51 6.41
CA ALA A 237 -8.76 3.07 5.70
C ALA A 237 -9.47 4.29 5.12
N ASP A 238 -10.21 4.09 4.03
CA ASP A 238 -11.23 5.05 3.59
C ASP A 238 -12.37 5.18 4.61
N MET A 239 -13.30 6.10 4.39
CA MET A 239 -14.46 6.26 5.28
C MET A 239 -15.26 4.94 5.39
N PRO A 240 -15.82 4.61 6.58
CA PRO A 240 -16.63 3.40 6.72
C PRO A 240 -17.83 3.45 5.76
N HIS A 241 -18.08 2.33 5.12
CA HIS A 241 -19.21 2.14 4.22
C HIS A 241 -20.46 1.73 5.00
N LEU A 242 -21.62 2.10 4.48
CA LEU A 242 -22.93 1.64 4.95
C LEU A 242 -23.57 0.77 3.86
N ILE A 243 -24.01 -0.43 4.22
CA ILE A 243 -24.92 -1.24 3.40
C ILE A 243 -26.30 -1.13 4.05
N PRO A 244 -27.28 -0.51 3.39
CA PRO A 244 -28.64 -0.41 3.91
C PRO A 244 -29.27 -1.77 4.20
N ALA A 245 -30.08 -1.86 5.25
CA ALA A 245 -30.81 -3.08 5.63
C ALA A 245 -31.69 -3.63 4.49
N ASP A 246 -32.20 -2.76 3.61
CA ASP A 246 -33.04 -3.13 2.47
C ASP A 246 -32.25 -3.60 1.23
N ALA A 247 -30.92 -3.58 1.29
CA ALA A 247 -30.07 -4.09 0.20
C ALA A 247 -30.19 -5.61 0.01
N SER A 248 -30.64 -6.36 1.01
CA SER A 248 -30.90 -7.81 0.92
C SER A 248 -31.97 -8.20 1.93
N ALA A 249 -32.90 -9.07 1.52
CA ALA A 249 -33.98 -9.54 2.41
C ALA A 249 -33.47 -10.30 3.65
N GLY A 250 -32.20 -10.72 3.65
CA GLY A 250 -31.57 -11.40 4.79
C GLY A 250 -31.09 -10.45 5.90
N LEU A 251 -30.70 -9.22 5.57
CA LEU A 251 -30.11 -8.28 6.52
C LEU A 251 -31.11 -7.84 7.59
N LYS A 252 -30.65 -7.74 8.83
CA LYS A 252 -31.52 -7.35 9.96
C LYS A 252 -31.50 -5.86 10.27
N ASP A 253 -30.41 -5.18 9.92
CA ASP A 253 -30.18 -3.76 10.17
C ASP A 253 -29.12 -3.25 9.18
N ASP A 254 -28.89 -1.94 9.16
CA ASP A 254 -27.83 -1.33 8.36
C ASP A 254 -26.45 -1.86 8.79
N LEU A 255 -25.64 -2.25 7.82
CA LEU A 255 -24.30 -2.79 8.05
C LEU A 255 -23.26 -1.70 7.87
N LEU A 256 -22.45 -1.47 8.90
CA LEU A 256 -21.24 -0.65 8.81
C LEU A 256 -20.02 -1.54 8.60
N LEU A 257 -19.22 -1.22 7.58
CA LEU A 257 -18.01 -1.97 7.25
C LEU A 257 -16.86 -1.08 6.76
N PHE A 258 -15.63 -1.57 6.90
CA PHE A 258 -14.47 -1.11 6.14
C PHE A 258 -14.02 -2.21 5.20
N GLU A 259 -13.60 -1.84 3.99
CA GLU A 259 -13.06 -2.75 2.99
C GLU A 259 -11.62 -2.32 2.68
N ASN A 260 -10.72 -3.29 2.50
CA ASN A 260 -9.33 -3.07 2.10
C ASN A 260 -8.53 -2.09 2.99
N ALA A 261 -8.79 -2.09 4.29
CA ALA A 261 -8.01 -1.30 5.24
C ALA A 261 -6.59 -1.88 5.42
N VAL A 262 -5.68 -1.09 5.99
CA VAL A 262 -4.29 -1.49 6.26
C VAL A 262 -3.92 -1.18 7.71
N VAL A 263 -3.34 -2.16 8.39
CA VAL A 263 -2.76 -2.01 9.74
C VAL A 263 -1.25 -1.97 9.63
N PHE A 264 -0.66 -0.95 10.25
CA PHE A 264 0.77 -0.73 10.33
C PHE A 264 1.26 -1.10 11.73
N ALA A 265 2.27 -1.95 11.80
CA ALA A 265 2.89 -2.35 13.06
C ALA A 265 4.42 -2.40 12.92
N GLY A 266 5.15 -1.89 13.91
CA GLY A 266 6.62 -1.75 13.81
C GLY A 266 7.25 -1.39 15.15
N SER A 267 8.38 -0.68 15.12
CA SER A 267 9.06 -0.23 16.35
C SER A 267 8.19 0.73 17.17
N PRO A 268 8.19 0.65 18.52
CA PRO A 268 7.52 1.62 19.39
C PRO A 268 7.95 3.08 19.14
N ASP A 269 9.16 3.30 18.59
CA ASP A 269 9.70 4.63 18.26
C ASP A 269 9.05 5.26 17.00
N GLY A 270 8.09 4.56 16.37
CA GLY A 270 7.28 5.08 15.26
C GLY A 270 7.77 4.69 13.86
N MET A 271 7.32 5.44 12.85
CA MET A 271 7.57 5.20 11.41
C MET A 271 8.96 5.70 10.93
N GLY A 272 9.93 5.88 11.83
CA GLY A 272 11.24 6.45 11.50
C GLY A 272 12.14 5.55 10.65
N ASP A 273 11.87 4.24 10.65
CA ASP A 273 12.56 3.21 9.86
C ASP A 273 11.50 2.39 9.12
N LEU A 274 11.10 2.86 7.93
CA LEU A 274 10.05 2.25 7.11
C LEU A 274 10.35 0.78 6.73
N GLY A 275 11.63 0.39 6.73
CA GLY A 275 12.08 -0.99 6.47
C GLY A 275 11.78 -1.97 7.62
N LYS A 276 11.26 -1.49 8.76
CA LYS A 276 10.83 -2.31 9.91
C LYS A 276 9.35 -2.17 10.25
N VAL A 277 8.57 -1.63 9.31
CA VAL A 277 7.11 -1.57 9.42
C VAL A 277 6.55 -2.78 8.67
N ALA A 278 5.68 -3.54 9.32
CA ALA A 278 4.88 -4.56 8.65
C ALA A 278 3.51 -4.00 8.29
N TYR A 279 3.00 -4.50 7.16
CA TYR A 279 1.76 -4.06 6.56
C TYR A 279 0.80 -5.25 6.53
N LEU A 280 -0.32 -5.10 7.22
CA LEU A 280 -1.37 -6.10 7.26
C LEU A 280 -2.57 -5.56 6.50
N GLN A 281 -2.83 -6.12 5.33
CA GLN A 281 -4.06 -5.86 4.60
C GLN A 281 -5.22 -6.51 5.34
N VAL A 282 -6.23 -5.72 5.65
CA VAL A 282 -7.49 -6.12 6.27
C VAL A 282 -8.53 -6.16 5.16
N PRO A 283 -8.91 -7.36 4.68
CA PRO A 283 -9.87 -7.45 3.60
C PRO A 283 -11.20 -6.78 3.99
N GLU A 284 -11.67 -7.08 5.20
CA GLU A 284 -12.95 -6.59 5.67
C GLU A 284 -13.08 -6.52 7.19
N LEU A 285 -13.63 -5.41 7.66
CA LEU A 285 -13.98 -5.15 9.05
C LEU A 285 -15.47 -4.82 9.13
N VAL A 286 -16.23 -5.46 10.01
CA VAL A 286 -17.67 -5.24 10.16
C VAL A 286 -18.01 -4.84 11.59
N ARG A 287 -18.97 -3.94 11.75
CA ARG A 287 -19.47 -3.58 13.08
C ARG A 287 -20.53 -4.58 13.55
N VAL A 288 -20.25 -5.25 14.66
CA VAL A 288 -21.20 -6.13 15.38
C VAL A 288 -21.60 -5.43 16.68
N GLY A 289 -22.82 -4.90 16.72
CA GLY A 289 -23.25 -4.02 17.82
C GLY A 289 -22.38 -2.76 17.90
N GLU A 290 -21.64 -2.59 18.99
CA GLU A 290 -20.74 -1.45 19.23
C GLU A 290 -19.24 -1.83 19.06
N ALA A 291 -18.95 -3.05 18.59
CA ALA A 291 -17.61 -3.57 18.42
C ALA A 291 -17.30 -3.84 16.95
N TRP A 292 -16.19 -3.31 16.45
CA TRP A 292 -15.67 -3.63 15.13
C TRP A 292 -14.89 -4.95 15.16
N LYS A 293 -15.15 -5.82 14.17
CA LYS A 293 -14.59 -7.16 14.09
C LYS A 293 -14.09 -7.51 12.69
N PHE A 294 -12.99 -8.25 12.64
CA PHE A 294 -12.40 -8.78 11.41
C PHE A 294 -13.24 -9.94 10.88
N VAL A 295 -13.67 -9.88 9.62
CA VAL A 295 -14.40 -10.98 8.97
C VAL A 295 -13.44 -12.14 8.67
N GLY A 296 -12.27 -11.81 8.11
CA GLY A 296 -11.18 -12.75 7.84
C GLY A 296 -9.87 -12.32 8.50
N LEU A 297 -8.92 -13.26 8.63
CA LEU A 297 -7.59 -12.96 9.18
C LEU A 297 -6.85 -11.99 8.22
N PRO A 298 -6.24 -10.91 8.73
CA PRO A 298 -5.43 -10.00 7.91
C PRO A 298 -4.25 -10.70 7.26
N ARG A 299 -3.82 -10.16 6.11
CA ARG A 299 -2.74 -10.74 5.29
C ARG A 299 -1.53 -9.83 5.32
N ALA A 300 -0.36 -10.41 5.58
CA ALA A 300 0.91 -9.69 5.46
C ALA A 300 1.26 -9.49 3.98
N PHE A 301 1.49 -8.24 3.57
CA PHE A 301 1.98 -7.90 2.23
C PHE A 301 3.22 -7.01 2.30
N ASN A 302 4.12 -7.16 1.33
CA ASN A 302 5.24 -6.25 1.16
C ASN A 302 4.74 -5.05 0.33
N PRO A 303 4.88 -3.80 0.80
CA PRO A 303 4.55 -2.62 -0.01
C PRO A 303 5.50 -2.43 -1.20
N ASP A 304 6.62 -3.16 -1.25
CA ASP A 304 7.48 -3.23 -2.43
C ASP A 304 6.75 -3.96 -3.58
N PRO A 305 6.41 -3.25 -4.68
CA PRO A 305 5.71 -3.84 -5.82
C PRO A 305 6.51 -4.94 -6.53
N SER A 306 7.85 -4.96 -6.39
CA SER A 306 8.72 -5.99 -6.99
C SER A 306 8.63 -7.35 -6.30
N GLU A 307 8.13 -7.37 -5.06
CA GLU A 307 7.86 -8.57 -4.27
C GLU A 307 6.35 -8.78 -4.02
N ALA A 308 5.50 -8.04 -4.73
CA ALA A 308 4.05 -8.14 -4.59
C ALA A 308 3.55 -9.52 -5.04
N GLU A 309 3.23 -10.38 -4.07
CA GLU A 309 2.52 -11.63 -4.32
C GLU A 309 1.15 -11.31 -4.96
N VAL A 310 0.75 -12.07 -5.99
CA VAL A 310 -0.60 -11.98 -6.56
C VAL A 310 -1.62 -12.33 -5.47
N ILE A 311 -2.30 -11.31 -4.96
CA ILE A 311 -3.26 -11.47 -3.87
C ILE A 311 -4.55 -12.08 -4.43
N ALA A 312 -4.83 -13.33 -4.09
CA ALA A 312 -6.11 -13.95 -4.39
C ALA A 312 -7.24 -13.12 -3.76
N ALA A 313 -8.23 -12.70 -4.56
CA ALA A 313 -9.35 -11.91 -4.07
C ALA A 313 -10.04 -12.60 -2.88
N TYR A 314 -10.21 -11.89 -1.77
CA TYR A 314 -11.07 -12.34 -0.67
C TYR A 314 -12.51 -12.02 -1.06
N GLU A 315 -13.39 -13.01 -1.04
CA GLU A 315 -14.81 -12.78 -1.29
C GLU A 315 -15.45 -12.08 -0.09
N GLY A 316 -15.64 -10.76 -0.18
CA GLY A 316 -16.21 -9.93 0.89
C GLY A 316 -17.74 -9.95 0.98
N ILE A 317 -18.31 -9.28 1.99
CA ILE A 317 -19.75 -9.27 2.30
C ILE A 317 -20.59 -8.84 1.10
N ARG A 318 -20.17 -7.80 0.36
CA ARG A 318 -20.92 -7.31 -0.81
C ARG A 318 -21.04 -8.37 -1.90
N SER A 319 -19.96 -9.08 -2.20
CA SER A 319 -19.95 -10.18 -3.18
C SER A 319 -20.92 -11.29 -2.79
N TRP A 320 -20.95 -11.65 -1.50
CA TRP A 320 -21.89 -12.64 -0.98
C TRP A 320 -23.34 -12.16 -0.98
N LEU A 321 -23.61 -10.90 -0.62
CA LEU A 321 -24.95 -10.31 -0.62
C LEU A 321 -25.53 -10.24 -2.03
N TYR A 322 -24.68 -9.98 -3.03
CA TYR A 322 -25.07 -10.04 -4.44
C TYR A 322 -25.41 -11.48 -4.86
N ARG A 323 -24.53 -12.43 -4.57
CA ARG A 323 -24.65 -13.84 -5.00
C ARG A 323 -25.85 -14.56 -4.38
N GLU A 324 -26.08 -14.40 -3.08
CA GLU A 324 -27.11 -15.14 -2.32
C GLU A 324 -28.27 -14.27 -1.83
N GLY A 325 -28.02 -12.98 -1.59
CA GLY A 325 -28.99 -12.05 -0.99
C GLY A 325 -29.85 -11.29 -1.99
N GLY A 326 -29.59 -11.42 -3.30
CA GLY A 326 -30.33 -10.73 -4.35
C GLY A 326 -30.12 -9.21 -4.37
N ALA A 327 -29.02 -8.72 -3.76
CA ALA A 327 -28.73 -7.30 -3.70
C ALA A 327 -28.48 -6.71 -5.10
N SER A 328 -29.34 -5.80 -5.55
CA SER A 328 -29.17 -5.06 -6.80
C SER A 328 -28.43 -3.75 -6.52
N GLY A 329 -27.11 -3.73 -6.72
CA GLY A 329 -26.28 -2.53 -6.57
C GLY A 329 -25.10 -2.56 -7.54
N ALA A 330 -24.98 -1.50 -8.35
CA ALA A 330 -24.00 -1.35 -9.41
C ALA A 330 -22.59 -1.13 -8.85
N MET A 331 -21.71 -2.13 -8.99
CA MET A 331 -20.23 -2.03 -9.17
C MET A 331 -19.57 -3.40 -8.89
N ALA A 332 -19.69 -4.32 -9.84
CA ALA A 332 -18.71 -5.35 -10.21
C ALA A 332 -19.37 -6.27 -11.24
N SER A 333 -18.67 -6.47 -12.35
CA SER A 333 -19.04 -7.27 -13.52
C SER A 333 -19.80 -8.57 -13.19
N GLN A 334 -20.83 -8.85 -13.98
CA GLN A 334 -21.54 -10.12 -14.04
C GLN A 334 -20.59 -11.25 -14.48
N VAL A 335 -19.79 -11.79 -13.55
CA VAL A 335 -18.98 -12.97 -13.82
C VAL A 335 -19.85 -14.20 -13.57
N SER A 336 -20.28 -14.87 -14.65
CA SER A 336 -20.97 -16.16 -14.56
C SER A 336 -20.05 -17.21 -13.94
N PRO A 337 -20.58 -18.27 -13.28
CA PRO A 337 -19.75 -19.38 -12.79
C PRO A 337 -18.86 -20.00 -13.88
N GLU A 338 -19.35 -20.00 -15.11
CA GLU A 338 -18.61 -20.43 -16.29
C GLU A 338 -17.43 -19.49 -16.61
N LEU A 339 -17.64 -18.17 -16.52
CA LEU A 339 -16.59 -17.18 -16.74
C LEU A 339 -15.55 -17.24 -15.63
N GLU A 340 -15.99 -17.37 -14.37
CA GLU A 340 -15.08 -17.49 -13.22
C GLU A 340 -14.19 -18.72 -13.37
N LYS A 341 -14.77 -19.87 -13.74
CA LYS A 341 -14.01 -21.10 -14.01
C LYS A 341 -13.01 -20.91 -15.15
N ALA A 342 -13.40 -20.23 -16.23
CA ALA A 342 -12.51 -19.98 -17.36
C ALA A 342 -11.36 -19.03 -16.99
N LEU A 343 -11.63 -17.98 -16.22
CA LEU A 343 -10.64 -17.03 -15.73
C LEU A 343 -9.64 -17.70 -14.78
N ARG A 344 -10.11 -18.54 -13.84
CA ARG A 344 -9.21 -19.33 -12.98
C ARG A 344 -8.31 -20.26 -13.80
N ALA A 345 -8.88 -20.96 -14.78
CA ALA A 345 -8.09 -21.85 -15.64
C ALA A 345 -7.07 -21.11 -16.53
N LEU A 346 -7.34 -19.85 -16.89
CA LEU A 346 -6.38 -18.97 -17.57
C LEU A 346 -5.27 -18.53 -16.60
N ALA A 347 -5.62 -18.12 -15.38
CA ALA A 347 -4.64 -17.71 -14.36
C ALA A 347 -3.69 -18.86 -13.96
N ASP A 348 -4.21 -20.07 -13.74
CA ASP A 348 -3.41 -21.26 -13.44
C ASP A 348 -2.45 -21.62 -14.59
N PHE A 349 -2.85 -21.32 -15.83
CA PHE A 349 -1.99 -21.50 -17.00
C PHE A 349 -0.90 -20.42 -17.06
N ASP A 350 -1.27 -19.16 -16.84
CA ASP A 350 -0.35 -18.01 -16.87
C ASP A 350 0.68 -18.06 -15.74
N ALA A 351 0.41 -18.74 -14.63
CA ALA A 351 1.38 -18.98 -13.55
C ALA A 351 2.67 -19.70 -14.03
N GLN A 352 2.63 -20.38 -15.18
CA GLN A 352 3.79 -21.07 -15.77
C GLN A 352 4.68 -20.14 -16.60
N ALA A 353 4.21 -18.93 -16.94
CA ALA A 353 4.88 -18.02 -17.87
C ALA A 353 6.30 -17.66 -17.41
N VAL A 354 6.51 -17.43 -16.10
CA VAL A 354 7.81 -17.08 -15.53
C VAL A 354 8.86 -18.15 -15.83
N ALA A 355 8.51 -19.43 -15.64
CA ALA A 355 9.43 -20.53 -15.90
C ALA A 355 9.74 -20.66 -17.41
N VAL A 356 8.73 -20.56 -18.26
CA VAL A 356 8.88 -20.65 -19.72
C VAL A 356 9.77 -19.51 -20.25
N PHE A 357 9.56 -18.29 -19.77
CA PHE A 357 10.32 -17.12 -20.23
C PHE A 357 11.75 -17.08 -19.68
N ALA A 358 11.98 -17.63 -18.48
CA ALA A 358 13.32 -17.74 -17.91
C ALA A 358 14.25 -18.68 -18.70
N GLU A 359 13.70 -19.74 -19.32
CA GLU A 359 14.47 -20.66 -20.15
C GLU A 359 14.88 -20.05 -21.51
N GLY A 360 14.13 -19.05 -22.00
CA GLY A 360 14.43 -18.34 -23.25
C GLY A 360 14.25 -19.18 -24.53
N ASP A 361 13.69 -20.40 -24.43
CA ASP A 361 13.44 -21.26 -25.60
C ASP A 361 12.27 -20.71 -26.44
N GLN A 362 12.59 -20.20 -27.63
CA GLN A 362 11.61 -19.62 -28.56
C GLN A 362 10.47 -20.59 -28.90
N LYS A 363 10.74 -21.90 -28.98
CA LYS A 363 9.71 -22.90 -29.26
C LYS A 363 8.73 -23.05 -28.10
N ALA A 364 9.25 -23.10 -26.86
CA ALA A 364 8.43 -23.15 -25.66
C ALA A 364 7.58 -21.87 -25.52
N ILE A 365 8.16 -20.69 -25.78
CA ILE A 365 7.48 -19.39 -25.77
C ILE A 365 6.34 -19.36 -26.80
N ALA A 366 6.61 -19.78 -28.04
CA ALA A 366 5.61 -19.85 -29.10
C ALA A 366 4.44 -20.76 -28.72
N SER A 367 4.77 -21.93 -28.17
CA SER A 367 3.80 -22.93 -27.72
C SER A 367 2.95 -22.39 -26.57
N TYR A 368 3.56 -21.73 -25.57
CA TYR A 368 2.85 -21.12 -24.45
C TYR A 368 1.79 -20.12 -24.94
N HIS A 369 2.20 -19.14 -25.74
CA HIS A 369 1.28 -18.12 -26.24
C HIS A 369 0.19 -18.70 -27.15
N TYR A 370 0.52 -19.70 -27.98
CA TYR A 370 -0.47 -20.38 -28.83
C TYR A 370 -1.50 -21.16 -28.00
N GLU A 371 -1.07 -21.84 -26.92
CA GLU A 371 -1.97 -22.54 -26.00
C GLU A 371 -2.79 -21.57 -25.13
N ARG A 372 -2.22 -20.43 -24.75
CA ARG A 372 -2.91 -19.35 -24.01
C ARG A 372 -4.18 -18.89 -24.74
N VAL A 373 -4.13 -18.80 -26.07
CA VAL A 373 -5.30 -18.45 -26.90
C VAL A 373 -6.46 -19.43 -26.70
N ARG A 374 -6.19 -20.73 -26.44
CA ARG A 374 -7.26 -21.70 -26.16
C ARG A 374 -7.93 -21.44 -24.82
N LYS A 375 -7.17 -21.00 -23.81
CA LYS A 375 -7.71 -20.59 -22.51
C LYS A 375 -8.54 -19.33 -22.65
N LEU A 376 -8.02 -18.33 -23.36
CA LEU A 376 -8.73 -17.08 -23.65
C LEU A 376 -10.03 -17.32 -24.44
N ARG A 377 -10.07 -18.26 -25.38
CA ARG A 377 -11.31 -18.64 -26.07
C ARG A 377 -12.39 -19.14 -25.11
N ALA A 378 -12.03 -19.91 -24.09
CA ALA A 378 -12.99 -20.35 -23.08
C ALA A 378 -13.53 -19.15 -22.28
N VAL A 379 -12.69 -18.16 -21.97
CA VAL A 379 -13.07 -16.91 -21.31
C VAL A 379 -14.02 -16.11 -22.22
N ILE A 380 -13.67 -15.89 -23.49
CA ILE A 380 -14.48 -15.15 -24.47
C ILE A 380 -15.87 -15.75 -24.62
N VAL A 381 -15.97 -17.09 -24.71
CA VAL A 381 -17.26 -17.79 -24.82
C VAL A 381 -18.14 -17.57 -23.59
N ALA A 382 -17.53 -17.56 -22.40
CA ALA A 382 -18.23 -17.39 -21.13
C ALA A 382 -18.51 -15.91 -20.78
N ALA A 383 -17.79 -14.98 -21.41
CA ALA A 383 -17.87 -13.55 -21.11
C ALA A 383 -19.16 -12.90 -21.67
N PRO A 384 -19.72 -11.89 -20.95
CA PRO A 384 -20.72 -10.99 -21.49
C PRO A 384 -20.25 -10.34 -22.79
N GLU A 385 -21.19 -10.05 -23.71
CA GLU A 385 -20.87 -9.49 -25.03
C GLU A 385 -20.06 -8.20 -24.96
N ALA A 386 -20.35 -7.35 -23.98
CA ALA A 386 -19.64 -6.08 -23.76
C ALA A 386 -18.14 -6.27 -23.43
N ASP A 387 -17.76 -7.40 -22.82
CA ASP A 387 -16.40 -7.65 -22.34
C ASP A 387 -15.56 -8.48 -23.32
N ARG A 388 -16.21 -9.13 -24.31
CA ARG A 388 -15.55 -10.06 -25.25
C ARG A 388 -14.43 -9.40 -26.04
N VAL A 389 -14.63 -8.16 -26.45
CA VAL A 389 -13.65 -7.41 -27.27
C VAL A 389 -12.30 -7.30 -26.56
N GLU A 390 -12.29 -7.08 -25.25
CA GLU A 390 -11.04 -6.96 -24.49
C GLU A 390 -10.33 -8.32 -24.34
N TYR A 391 -11.08 -9.40 -24.12
CA TYR A 391 -10.49 -10.75 -24.11
C TYR A 391 -10.02 -11.21 -25.50
N GLU A 392 -10.67 -10.75 -26.57
CA GLU A 392 -10.23 -10.99 -27.95
C GLU A 392 -8.96 -10.21 -28.28
N LYS A 393 -8.79 -8.98 -27.80
CA LYS A 393 -7.52 -8.25 -27.87
C LYS A 393 -6.39 -8.98 -27.15
N GLU A 394 -6.66 -9.57 -25.99
CA GLU A 394 -5.68 -10.41 -25.28
C GLU A 394 -5.30 -11.69 -26.05
N ALA A 395 -6.26 -12.27 -26.76
CA ALA A 395 -6.00 -13.39 -27.66
C ALA A 395 -5.15 -12.95 -28.87
N ILE A 396 -5.42 -11.78 -29.45
CA ILE A 396 -4.61 -11.18 -30.52
C ILE A 396 -3.19 -10.89 -30.05
N ASN A 397 -3.00 -10.35 -28.84
CA ASN A 397 -1.67 -10.13 -28.24
C ASN A 397 -0.89 -11.45 -28.14
N SER A 398 -1.55 -12.50 -27.64
CA SER A 398 -0.94 -13.83 -27.52
C SER A 398 -0.61 -14.43 -28.91
N LEU A 399 -1.49 -14.25 -29.90
CA LEU A 399 -1.18 -14.66 -31.28
C LEU A 399 0.01 -13.88 -31.83
N ALA A 400 0.05 -12.55 -31.72
CA ALA A 400 1.16 -11.75 -32.23
C ALA A 400 2.49 -12.16 -31.59
N ALA A 401 2.52 -12.37 -30.28
CA ALA A 401 3.70 -12.86 -29.56
C ALA A 401 4.13 -14.27 -30.02
N ALA A 402 3.19 -15.20 -30.21
CA ALA A 402 3.51 -16.53 -30.74
C ALA A 402 4.10 -16.44 -32.17
N TYR A 403 3.56 -15.59 -33.02
CA TYR A 403 4.03 -15.40 -34.40
C TYR A 403 5.44 -14.79 -34.44
N GLN A 404 5.70 -13.81 -33.57
CA GLN A 404 6.97 -13.09 -33.46
C GLN A 404 8.17 -14.01 -33.18
N THR A 405 7.96 -15.18 -32.56
CA THR A 405 9.03 -16.16 -32.30
C THR A 405 9.60 -16.81 -33.56
N GLY A 406 8.87 -16.79 -34.67
CA GLY A 406 9.27 -17.44 -35.91
C GLY A 406 9.18 -18.97 -35.89
N ASP A 407 8.55 -19.57 -34.87
CA ASP A 407 8.42 -21.02 -34.77
C ASP A 407 7.66 -21.60 -35.99
N PRO A 408 8.24 -22.58 -36.71
CA PRO A 408 7.65 -23.11 -37.94
C PRO A 408 6.42 -23.98 -37.71
N GLN A 409 6.20 -24.46 -36.48
CA GLN A 409 5.08 -25.36 -36.15
C GLN A 409 3.79 -24.57 -35.87
N VAL A 410 3.88 -23.47 -35.13
CA VAL A 410 2.69 -22.64 -34.78
C VAL A 410 2.60 -21.35 -35.58
N GLY A 411 3.71 -20.79 -36.06
CA GLY A 411 3.77 -19.50 -36.76
C GLY A 411 2.78 -19.36 -37.92
N PRO A 412 2.69 -20.32 -38.87
CA PRO A 412 1.74 -20.24 -39.98
C PRO A 412 0.27 -20.21 -39.55
N ALA A 413 -0.09 -21.00 -38.52
CA ALA A 413 -1.45 -21.04 -38.00
C ALA A 413 -1.81 -19.73 -37.28
N THR A 414 -0.87 -19.19 -36.52
CA THR A 414 -0.99 -17.91 -35.82
C THR A 414 -1.12 -16.74 -36.78
N LYS A 415 -0.28 -16.67 -37.82
CA LYS A 415 -0.38 -15.63 -38.86
C LYS A 415 -1.73 -15.68 -39.57
N LYS A 416 -2.18 -16.87 -39.95
CA LYS A 416 -3.50 -17.04 -40.56
C LYS A 416 -4.61 -16.52 -39.64
N ALA A 417 -4.56 -16.81 -38.33
CA ALA A 417 -5.56 -16.33 -37.39
C ALA A 417 -5.56 -14.80 -37.26
N LEU A 418 -4.39 -14.17 -37.21
CA LEU A 418 -4.26 -12.71 -37.23
C LEU A 418 -4.81 -12.11 -38.53
N ASP A 419 -4.49 -12.69 -39.69
CA ASP A 419 -5.02 -12.24 -40.98
C ASP A 419 -6.55 -12.38 -41.08
N ASP A 420 -7.11 -13.42 -40.46
CA ASP A 420 -8.56 -13.61 -40.38
C ASP A 420 -9.22 -12.51 -39.51
N PHE A 421 -8.58 -12.07 -38.41
CA PHE A 421 -9.04 -10.91 -37.63
C PHE A 421 -8.97 -9.61 -38.43
N VAL A 422 -7.86 -9.36 -39.15
CA VAL A 422 -7.69 -8.17 -40.01
C VAL A 422 -8.81 -8.09 -41.07
N LYS A 423 -9.18 -9.23 -41.68
CA LYS A 423 -10.27 -9.28 -42.67
C LYS A 423 -11.66 -9.14 -42.08
N GLY A 424 -11.82 -9.38 -40.77
CA GLY A 424 -13.11 -9.35 -40.09
C GLY A 424 -13.75 -7.97 -39.94
N GLY A 425 -12.95 -6.90 -40.07
CA GLY A 425 -13.40 -5.52 -39.89
C GLY A 425 -13.63 -5.12 -38.43
N GLY A 426 -13.96 -3.84 -38.19
CA GLY A 426 -14.22 -3.30 -36.86
C GLY A 426 -12.97 -3.13 -35.97
N PRO A 427 -13.16 -2.92 -34.65
CA PRO A 427 -12.05 -2.61 -33.74
C PRO A 427 -10.98 -3.70 -33.60
N LEU A 428 -11.36 -4.98 -33.75
CA LEU A 428 -10.40 -6.08 -33.67
C LEU A 428 -9.53 -6.19 -34.92
N ALA A 429 -10.03 -5.72 -36.08
CA ALA A 429 -9.26 -5.69 -37.31
C ALA A 429 -8.11 -4.68 -37.24
N SER A 430 -8.39 -3.44 -36.79
CA SER A 430 -7.33 -2.45 -36.58
C SER A 430 -6.35 -2.91 -35.51
N TYR A 431 -6.84 -3.48 -34.40
CA TYR A 431 -5.98 -3.98 -33.34
C TYR A 431 -5.06 -5.12 -33.83
N ALA A 432 -5.59 -6.10 -34.56
CA ALA A 432 -4.79 -7.19 -35.13
C ALA A 432 -3.80 -6.70 -36.20
N ALA A 433 -4.22 -5.78 -37.07
CA ALA A 433 -3.35 -5.18 -38.08
C ALA A 433 -2.18 -4.45 -37.41
N PHE A 434 -2.47 -3.65 -36.38
CA PHE A 434 -1.46 -2.93 -35.62
C PHE A 434 -0.48 -3.86 -34.89
N ARG A 435 -0.97 -4.93 -34.25
CA ARG A 435 -0.12 -5.91 -33.54
C ARG A 435 0.72 -6.78 -34.47
N LEU A 436 0.33 -6.95 -35.73
CA LEU A 436 1.13 -7.66 -36.74
C LEU A 436 2.41 -6.89 -37.11
N ILE A 437 2.34 -5.56 -37.18
CA ILE A 437 3.46 -4.71 -37.63
C ILE A 437 4.77 -4.98 -36.84
N PRO A 438 4.82 -4.86 -35.49
CA PRO A 438 6.05 -5.13 -34.74
C PRO A 438 6.46 -6.61 -34.75
N ALA A 439 5.49 -7.53 -34.90
CA ALA A 439 5.78 -8.96 -35.02
C ALA A 439 6.49 -9.27 -36.36
N GLU A 440 6.02 -8.71 -37.46
CA GLU A 440 6.67 -8.88 -38.77
C GLU A 440 8.03 -8.18 -38.84
N TYR A 441 8.16 -6.98 -38.28
CA TYR A 441 9.47 -6.31 -38.12
C TYR A 441 10.48 -7.22 -37.40
N SER A 442 10.08 -7.81 -36.27
CA SER A 442 10.96 -8.69 -35.48
C SER A 442 11.42 -9.91 -36.27
N LEU A 443 10.52 -10.53 -37.05
CA LEU A 443 10.86 -11.68 -37.89
C LEU A 443 11.83 -11.31 -39.02
N ARG A 444 11.65 -10.14 -39.64
CA ARG A 444 12.58 -9.63 -40.66
C ARG A 444 13.95 -9.33 -40.06
N ALA A 445 13.98 -8.63 -38.93
CA ALA A 445 15.21 -8.30 -38.21
C ALA A 445 15.96 -9.55 -37.76
N ALA A 446 15.26 -10.60 -37.31
CA ALA A 446 15.87 -11.87 -36.95
C ALA A 446 16.39 -12.65 -38.16
N LYS A 447 15.74 -12.51 -39.33
CA LYS A 447 16.12 -13.21 -40.56
C LYS A 447 17.38 -12.63 -41.20
N ASP A 448 17.56 -11.31 -41.13
CA ASP A 448 18.74 -10.63 -41.66
C ASP A 448 19.28 -9.58 -40.67
N PRO A 449 19.97 -10.01 -39.59
CA PRO A 449 20.47 -9.11 -38.54
C PRO A 449 21.51 -8.10 -39.04
N ASP A 450 22.15 -8.38 -40.18
CA ASP A 450 23.17 -7.51 -40.77
C ASP A 450 22.55 -6.39 -41.64
N ASN A 451 21.25 -6.47 -41.96
CA ASN A 451 20.52 -5.51 -42.78
C ASN A 451 19.21 -5.02 -42.10
N LEU A 452 19.36 -4.44 -40.91
CA LEU A 452 18.21 -3.91 -40.15
C LEU A 452 17.52 -2.73 -40.83
N VAL A 453 18.21 -2.01 -41.72
CA VAL A 453 17.68 -0.83 -42.43
C VAL A 453 16.48 -1.20 -43.30
N GLU A 454 16.53 -2.33 -44.01
CA GLU A 454 15.42 -2.79 -44.84
C GLU A 454 14.19 -3.16 -43.98
N ALA A 455 14.41 -3.87 -42.87
CA ALA A 455 13.35 -4.21 -41.92
C ALA A 455 12.68 -2.97 -41.32
N GLN A 456 13.48 -1.96 -40.93
CA GLN A 456 12.99 -0.68 -40.42
C GLN A 456 12.23 0.12 -41.47
N THR A 457 12.70 0.12 -42.72
CA THR A 457 12.03 0.80 -43.84
C THR A 457 10.63 0.23 -44.05
N GLN A 458 10.50 -1.09 -44.09
CA GLN A 458 9.20 -1.75 -44.21
C GLN A 458 8.30 -1.46 -42.99
N TRP A 459 8.85 -1.42 -41.78
CA TRP A 459 8.08 -1.05 -40.59
C TRP A 459 7.48 0.36 -40.69
N VAL A 460 8.25 1.34 -41.17
CA VAL A 460 7.77 2.71 -41.42
C VAL A 460 6.66 2.75 -42.47
N GLU A 461 6.83 2.02 -43.57
CA GLU A 461 5.81 1.90 -44.63
C GLU A 461 4.51 1.28 -44.10
N GLU A 462 4.60 0.25 -43.27
CA GLU A 462 3.45 -0.44 -42.68
C GLU A 462 2.71 0.40 -41.64
N LEU A 463 3.42 1.17 -40.82
CA LEU A 463 2.80 2.15 -39.93
C LEU A 463 2.09 3.24 -40.75
N GLY A 464 2.68 3.69 -41.86
CA GLY A 464 2.05 4.63 -42.79
C GLY A 464 0.75 4.06 -43.37
N ALA A 465 0.81 2.86 -43.93
CA ALA A 465 -0.36 2.16 -44.48
C ALA A 465 -1.44 1.93 -43.43
N PHE A 466 -1.07 1.55 -42.20
CA PHE A 466 -2.01 1.39 -41.09
C PHE A 466 -2.77 2.69 -40.79
N LEU A 467 -2.06 3.83 -40.77
CA LEU A 467 -2.66 5.14 -40.51
C LEU A 467 -3.61 5.59 -41.65
N GLU A 468 -3.39 5.11 -42.87
CA GLU A 468 -4.28 5.35 -44.02
C GLU A 468 -5.50 4.43 -44.00
N ASP A 469 -5.32 3.15 -43.70
CA ASP A 469 -6.36 2.12 -43.67
C ASP A 469 -7.27 2.26 -42.44
N TYR A 470 -6.72 2.69 -41.29
CA TYR A 470 -7.41 2.78 -40.00
C TYR A 470 -7.31 4.17 -39.34
N PRO A 471 -7.67 5.27 -40.03
CA PRO A 471 -7.38 6.64 -39.59
C PRO A 471 -8.13 7.08 -38.32
N LYS A 472 -9.08 6.28 -37.83
CA LYS A 472 -9.92 6.57 -36.65
C LYS A 472 -9.84 5.49 -35.58
N SER A 473 -8.92 4.53 -35.70
CA SER A 473 -8.82 3.48 -34.70
C SER A 473 -8.19 3.97 -33.40
N ALA A 474 -8.35 3.21 -32.32
CA ALA A 474 -7.82 3.55 -31.02
C ALA A 474 -6.28 3.49 -30.97
N GLU A 475 -5.66 2.78 -31.92
CA GLU A 475 -4.21 2.57 -32.00
C GLU A 475 -3.48 3.70 -32.73
N VAL A 476 -4.21 4.62 -33.37
CA VAL A 476 -3.62 5.74 -34.14
C VAL A 476 -2.59 6.57 -33.33
N PRO A 477 -2.83 6.95 -32.06
CA PRO A 477 -1.85 7.71 -31.28
C PRO A 477 -0.53 6.95 -31.08
N GLU A 478 -0.61 5.65 -30.81
CA GLU A 478 0.57 4.79 -30.63
C GLU A 478 1.31 4.60 -31.97
N ALA A 479 0.58 4.37 -33.06
CA ALA A 479 1.15 4.23 -34.39
C ALA A 479 1.87 5.52 -34.86
N LEU A 480 1.27 6.69 -34.63
CA LEU A 480 1.90 7.99 -34.89
C LEU A 480 3.17 8.18 -34.03
N PHE A 481 3.11 7.80 -32.75
CA PHE A 481 4.26 7.91 -31.85
C PHE A 481 5.43 7.00 -32.30
N GLN A 482 5.15 5.74 -32.66
CA GLN A 482 6.17 4.83 -33.20
C GLN A 482 6.77 5.38 -34.49
N LEU A 483 5.93 5.85 -35.43
CA LEU A 483 6.37 6.42 -36.70
C LEU A 483 7.26 7.65 -36.51
N ALA A 484 6.86 8.57 -35.63
CA ALA A 484 7.64 9.77 -35.33
C ALA A 484 8.98 9.41 -34.67
N SER A 485 8.97 8.47 -33.72
CA SER A 485 10.17 8.04 -32.99
C SER A 485 11.20 7.38 -33.91
N ILE A 486 10.76 6.56 -34.88
CA ILE A 486 11.67 5.96 -35.88
C ILE A 486 12.24 7.04 -36.81
N LYS A 487 11.41 8.00 -37.26
CA LYS A 487 11.86 9.12 -38.09
C LYS A 487 12.88 10.00 -37.36
N GLU A 488 12.64 10.28 -36.08
CA GLU A 488 13.59 10.99 -35.22
C GLU A 488 14.91 10.23 -35.13
N PHE A 489 14.86 8.94 -34.80
CA PHE A 489 16.06 8.10 -34.68
C PHE A 489 16.86 8.01 -35.98
N ASN A 490 16.19 8.04 -37.13
CA ASN A 490 16.83 8.02 -38.45
C ASN A 490 17.33 9.41 -38.91
N GLY A 491 17.23 10.45 -38.09
CA GLY A 491 17.66 11.82 -38.41
C GLY A 491 16.72 12.57 -39.37
N ALA A 492 15.55 12.01 -39.69
CA ALA A 492 14.52 12.66 -40.52
C ALA A 492 13.67 13.62 -39.67
N GLU A 493 14.33 14.61 -39.07
CA GLU A 493 13.75 15.46 -38.02
C GLU A 493 12.51 16.23 -38.46
N ASP A 494 12.53 16.85 -39.65
CA ASP A 494 11.39 17.63 -40.13
C ASP A 494 10.16 16.75 -40.32
N GLU A 495 10.35 15.51 -40.77
CA GLU A 495 9.26 14.53 -40.89
C GLU A 495 8.79 14.07 -39.51
N ALA A 496 9.71 13.82 -38.56
CA ALA A 496 9.37 13.47 -37.19
C ALA A 496 8.55 14.59 -36.52
N LYS A 497 8.96 15.85 -36.66
CA LYS A 497 8.23 17.03 -36.17
C LYS A 497 6.85 17.14 -36.79
N ALA A 498 6.69 16.85 -38.07
CA ALA A 498 5.38 16.85 -38.72
C ALA A 498 4.45 15.80 -38.08
N VAL A 499 4.95 14.58 -37.83
CA VAL A 499 4.16 13.51 -37.20
C VAL A 499 3.88 13.83 -35.72
N TYR A 500 4.86 14.33 -34.96
CA TYR A 500 4.65 14.76 -33.56
C TYR A 500 3.67 15.92 -33.46
N SER A 501 3.68 16.87 -34.40
CA SER A 501 2.71 17.98 -34.45
C SER A 501 1.29 17.47 -34.68
N ARG A 502 1.13 16.48 -35.57
CA ARG A 502 -0.14 15.79 -35.76
C ARG A 502 -0.58 15.08 -34.48
N LEU A 503 0.31 14.33 -33.85
CA LEU A 503 0.03 13.58 -32.62
C LEU A 503 -0.38 14.50 -31.46
N ALA A 504 0.36 15.58 -31.22
CA ALA A 504 0.07 16.56 -30.18
C ALA A 504 -1.22 17.36 -30.45
N GLY A 505 -1.51 17.64 -31.72
CA GLY A 505 -2.70 18.41 -32.12
C GLY A 505 -3.99 17.57 -32.15
N GLU A 506 -3.93 16.35 -32.66
CA GLU A 506 -5.10 15.46 -32.79
C GLU A 506 -5.40 14.70 -31.50
N PHE A 507 -4.40 14.40 -30.67
CA PHE A 507 -4.54 13.55 -29.47
C PHE A 507 -3.96 14.13 -28.17
N PRO A 508 -4.18 15.42 -27.85
CA PRO A 508 -3.50 16.12 -26.75
C PRO A 508 -3.73 15.48 -25.36
N ASP A 509 -4.86 14.81 -25.16
CA ASP A 509 -5.23 14.21 -23.86
C ASP A 509 -4.63 12.81 -23.65
N THR A 510 -4.05 12.20 -24.68
CA THR A 510 -3.40 10.88 -24.59
C THR A 510 -1.95 11.00 -24.07
N SER A 511 -1.41 9.92 -23.49
CA SER A 511 0.01 9.87 -23.11
C SER A 511 0.93 10.13 -24.31
N PHE A 512 0.64 9.50 -25.45
CA PHE A 512 1.38 9.70 -26.69
C PHE A 512 1.30 11.15 -27.21
N GLY A 513 0.14 11.80 -27.09
CA GLY A 513 -0.03 13.23 -27.41
C GLY A 513 0.85 14.14 -26.58
N ARG A 514 0.88 13.93 -25.26
CA ARG A 514 1.77 14.67 -24.35
C ARG A 514 3.24 14.43 -24.67
N LYS A 515 3.63 13.18 -24.91
CA LYS A 515 5.00 12.84 -25.35
C LYS A 515 5.36 13.50 -26.67
N GLY A 516 4.44 13.54 -27.63
CA GLY A 516 4.64 14.24 -28.90
C GLY A 516 4.84 15.74 -28.71
N ALA A 517 4.08 16.37 -27.81
CA ALA A 517 4.27 17.78 -27.46
C ALA A 517 5.62 18.03 -26.78
N GLY A 518 6.03 17.15 -25.86
CA GLY A 518 7.35 17.21 -25.24
C GLY A 518 8.49 16.99 -26.22
N ALA A 519 8.33 16.08 -27.18
CA ALA A 519 9.31 15.84 -28.23
C ALA A 519 9.48 17.10 -29.07
N LEU A 520 8.40 17.74 -29.53
CA LEU A 520 8.47 19.05 -30.22
C LEU A 520 9.14 20.13 -29.38
N ARG A 521 8.89 20.17 -28.07
CA ARG A 521 9.57 21.10 -27.17
C ARG A 521 11.08 20.84 -27.14
N ARG A 522 11.51 19.58 -27.04
CA ARG A 522 12.93 19.16 -27.08
C ARG A 522 13.52 19.44 -28.46
N LEU A 523 13.08 18.73 -29.50
CA LEU A 523 12.68 19.30 -30.80
C LEU A 523 13.22 20.69 -31.19
N ASP A 524 12.60 21.71 -30.60
CA ASP A 524 12.81 23.12 -30.92
C ASP A 524 13.57 23.87 -29.82
N SER A 525 14.23 23.18 -28.90
CA SER A 525 14.83 23.78 -27.70
C SER A 525 16.15 24.51 -27.96
N VAL A 526 16.89 24.17 -29.00
CA VAL A 526 18.19 24.80 -29.31
C VAL A 526 18.03 26.32 -29.43
N GLY A 527 18.86 27.08 -28.72
CA GLY A 527 18.79 28.53 -28.66
C GLY A 527 17.71 29.10 -27.73
N LYS A 528 17.01 28.25 -26.96
CA LYS A 528 15.99 28.65 -25.99
C LYS A 528 16.41 28.28 -24.56
N PRO A 529 15.88 28.99 -23.54
CA PRO A 529 16.09 28.60 -22.15
C PRO A 529 15.38 27.29 -21.82
N ILE A 530 15.98 26.50 -20.93
CA ILE A 530 15.39 25.27 -20.40
C ILE A 530 14.99 25.44 -18.93
N ALA A 531 13.88 24.83 -18.54
CA ALA A 531 13.43 24.76 -17.16
C ALA A 531 13.37 23.28 -16.75
N LEU A 532 14.12 22.93 -15.70
CA LEU A 532 14.18 21.57 -15.16
C LEU A 532 14.27 21.66 -13.64
N SER A 533 13.30 21.08 -12.96
CA SER A 533 13.29 20.94 -11.51
C SER A 533 12.56 19.67 -11.10
N GLY A 534 12.97 19.07 -9.99
CA GLY A 534 12.32 17.91 -9.41
C GLY A 534 12.86 17.57 -8.02
N THR A 535 12.42 16.44 -7.49
CA THR A 535 12.81 15.96 -6.16
C THR A 535 13.95 14.96 -6.29
N GLY A 536 14.99 15.11 -5.49
CA GLY A 536 16.11 14.16 -5.40
C GLY A 536 15.82 13.00 -4.45
N PRO A 537 16.74 12.02 -4.35
CA PRO A 537 16.55 10.80 -3.56
C PRO A 537 16.47 11.05 -2.05
N ASP A 538 16.95 12.19 -1.56
CA ASP A 538 16.86 12.62 -0.15
C ASP A 538 15.62 13.50 0.14
N GLY A 539 14.73 13.64 -0.84
CA GLY A 539 13.52 14.48 -0.76
C GLY A 539 13.77 15.97 -0.98
N ARG A 540 15.00 16.40 -1.26
CA ARG A 540 15.31 17.81 -1.53
C ARG A 540 15.07 18.18 -2.98
N THR A 541 14.75 19.44 -3.23
CA THR A 541 14.59 19.94 -4.60
C THR A 541 15.94 20.06 -5.29
N VAL A 542 16.04 19.51 -6.51
CA VAL A 542 17.12 19.74 -7.46
C VAL A 542 16.56 20.61 -8.58
N ASP A 543 17.20 21.75 -8.84
CA ASP A 543 16.74 22.76 -9.79
C ASP A 543 17.90 23.25 -10.66
N ALA A 544 17.78 23.06 -11.98
CA ALA A 544 18.80 23.44 -12.95
C ALA A 544 19.06 24.95 -12.98
N SER A 545 18.07 25.78 -12.63
CA SER A 545 18.24 27.24 -12.61
C SER A 545 19.26 27.71 -11.57
N THR A 546 19.58 26.87 -10.58
CA THR A 546 20.59 27.16 -9.56
C THR A 546 22.03 26.88 -10.03
N MET A 547 22.21 26.20 -11.16
CA MET A 547 23.50 25.76 -11.68
C MET A 547 24.03 26.69 -12.78
N THR A 548 24.24 27.97 -12.45
CA THR A 548 24.70 29.00 -13.40
C THR A 548 26.23 29.10 -13.49
N GLY A 549 26.75 29.63 -14.60
CA GLY A 549 28.17 29.98 -14.75
C GLY A 549 29.07 28.88 -15.34
N LYS A 550 28.54 27.66 -15.51
CA LYS A 550 29.16 26.54 -16.25
C LYS A 550 28.18 26.04 -17.31
N HIS A 551 28.68 25.31 -18.30
CA HIS A 551 27.78 24.50 -19.12
C HIS A 551 27.14 23.43 -18.23
N LEU A 552 25.87 23.12 -18.47
CA LEU A 552 25.13 22.11 -17.73
C LEU A 552 24.74 20.99 -18.69
N LEU A 553 25.08 19.75 -18.33
CA LEU A 553 24.62 18.55 -19.00
C LEU A 553 23.49 17.92 -18.18
N ILE A 554 22.29 17.83 -18.77
CA ILE A 554 21.13 17.17 -18.17
C ILE A 554 21.08 15.75 -18.73
N LEU A 555 21.28 14.74 -17.89
CA LEU A 555 21.25 13.32 -18.25
C LEU A 555 19.92 12.69 -17.87
N PHE A 556 19.12 12.29 -18.86
CA PHE A 556 18.00 11.38 -18.67
C PHE A 556 18.49 9.93 -18.79
N GLY A 557 18.35 9.15 -17.72
CA GLY A 557 18.87 7.80 -17.64
C GLY A 557 18.09 6.93 -16.65
N ALA A 558 18.43 5.65 -16.60
CA ALA A 558 17.85 4.71 -15.65
C ALA A 558 18.91 3.68 -15.23
N ASN A 559 18.91 3.24 -13.97
CA ASN A 559 19.76 2.17 -13.48
C ASN A 559 19.50 0.86 -14.24
N SER A 560 18.23 0.61 -14.55
CA SER A 560 17.75 -0.52 -15.35
C SER A 560 18.14 -0.46 -16.84
N SER A 561 18.74 0.65 -17.32
CA SER A 561 19.19 0.82 -18.71
C SER A 561 20.68 0.48 -18.87
N GLN A 562 20.98 -0.63 -19.54
CA GLN A 562 22.36 -1.06 -19.78
C GLN A 562 23.20 -0.02 -20.56
N PRO A 563 22.69 0.65 -21.61
CA PRO A 563 23.44 1.73 -22.27
C PRO A 563 23.78 2.87 -21.29
N THR A 564 22.84 3.25 -20.43
CA THR A 564 23.07 4.29 -19.42
C THR A 564 24.19 3.89 -18.45
N GLN A 565 24.18 2.66 -17.95
CA GLN A 565 25.23 2.13 -17.07
C GLN A 565 26.64 2.17 -17.69
N ARG A 566 26.74 2.00 -19.02
CA ARG A 566 28.04 2.10 -19.72
C ARG A 566 28.56 3.52 -19.77
N GLU A 567 27.68 4.50 -19.93
CA GLU A 567 28.05 5.91 -20.06
C GLU A 567 28.32 6.60 -18.71
N LEU A 568 27.67 6.17 -17.62
CA LEU A 568 27.81 6.81 -16.30
C LEU A 568 29.27 6.98 -15.84
N PRO A 569 30.15 5.96 -15.88
CA PRO A 569 31.55 6.12 -15.51
C PRO A 569 32.33 7.07 -16.41
N GLU A 570 32.04 7.09 -17.72
CA GLU A 570 32.70 7.99 -18.67
C GLU A 570 32.29 9.45 -18.44
N LEU A 571 30.99 9.68 -18.18
CA LEU A 571 30.45 10.98 -17.82
C LEU A 571 31.03 11.49 -16.50
N ALA A 572 31.22 10.62 -15.50
CA ALA A 572 31.89 10.98 -14.25
C ALA A 572 33.33 11.44 -14.48
N ARG A 573 34.09 10.75 -15.35
CA ARG A 573 35.45 11.16 -15.72
C ARG A 573 35.45 12.47 -16.50
N LEU A 574 34.51 12.68 -17.41
CA LEU A 574 34.38 13.92 -18.15
C LEU A 574 34.09 15.10 -17.22
N ALA A 575 33.11 14.94 -16.32
CA ALA A 575 32.72 15.95 -15.35
C ALA A 575 33.88 16.32 -14.42
N ASP A 576 34.72 15.36 -13.99
CA ASP A 576 35.91 15.65 -13.20
C ASP A 576 36.99 16.40 -14.00
N ARG A 577 37.30 15.96 -15.23
CA ARG A 577 38.29 16.62 -16.11
C ARG A 577 37.89 18.04 -16.49
N LYS A 578 36.60 18.28 -16.72
CA LYS A 578 36.04 19.56 -17.17
C LYS A 578 35.31 20.29 -16.04
N LYS A 579 35.59 19.99 -14.78
CA LYS A 579 34.86 20.51 -13.61
C LYS A 579 34.74 22.02 -13.53
N ASP A 580 35.68 22.77 -14.12
CA ASP A 580 35.65 24.24 -14.15
C ASP A 580 34.71 24.79 -15.23
N ALA A 581 34.38 23.99 -16.24
CA ALA A 581 33.57 24.35 -17.39
C ALA A 581 32.22 23.62 -17.48
N LEU A 582 32.07 22.47 -16.83
CA LEU A 582 30.92 21.57 -16.92
C LEU A 582 30.34 21.24 -15.53
N ALA A 583 29.01 21.26 -15.45
CA ALA A 583 28.20 20.68 -14.38
C ALA A 583 27.25 19.63 -14.98
N VAL A 584 26.78 18.69 -14.16
CA VAL A 584 25.85 17.64 -14.58
C VAL A 584 24.67 17.59 -13.62
N ILE A 585 23.47 17.32 -14.13
CA ILE A 585 22.30 16.87 -13.37
C ILE A 585 21.85 15.53 -13.95
N GLY A 586 21.60 14.56 -13.09
CA GLY A 586 20.92 13.32 -13.45
C GLY A 586 19.40 13.46 -13.32
N VAL A 587 18.66 12.80 -14.19
CA VAL A 587 17.23 12.53 -14.09
C VAL A 587 17.07 11.03 -14.20
N SER A 588 16.81 10.37 -13.07
CA SER A 588 16.48 8.95 -13.03
C SER A 588 15.03 8.76 -13.48
N LEU A 589 14.87 7.93 -14.49
CA LEU A 589 13.60 7.45 -15.03
C LEU A 589 13.45 5.94 -14.72
N ASP A 590 13.83 5.52 -13.51
CA ASP A 590 13.56 4.17 -13.03
C ASP A 590 12.12 4.08 -12.48
N GLY A 591 11.49 2.92 -12.68
CA GLY A 591 10.11 2.69 -12.21
C GLY A 591 9.98 2.47 -10.71
N ASP A 592 11.09 2.11 -10.04
CA ASP A 592 11.16 1.78 -8.63
C ASP A 592 12.21 2.61 -7.87
N HIS A 593 12.00 2.76 -6.56
CA HIS A 593 12.82 3.63 -5.72
C HIS A 593 14.24 3.08 -5.49
N GLU A 594 14.43 1.75 -5.52
CA GLU A 594 15.74 1.13 -5.30
C GLU A 594 16.66 1.40 -6.48
N SER A 595 16.18 1.13 -7.69
CA SER A 595 16.88 1.43 -8.95
C SER A 595 17.17 2.92 -9.08
N ALA A 596 16.20 3.79 -8.76
CA ALA A 596 16.42 5.23 -8.80
C ALA A 596 17.49 5.70 -7.82
N ARG A 597 17.51 5.12 -6.62
CA ARG A 597 18.55 5.38 -5.62
C ARG A 597 19.91 4.85 -6.08
N ALA A 598 19.97 3.66 -6.66
CA ALA A 598 21.20 3.09 -7.21
C ALA A 598 21.77 3.96 -8.33
N PHE A 599 20.92 4.50 -9.22
CA PHE A 599 21.33 5.46 -10.25
C PHE A 599 21.95 6.72 -9.63
N ALA A 600 21.32 7.27 -8.59
CA ALA A 600 21.81 8.45 -7.88
C ALA A 600 23.12 8.19 -7.12
N GLU A 601 23.27 7.03 -6.48
CA GLU A 601 24.50 6.64 -5.76
C GLU A 601 25.67 6.36 -6.71
N ALA A 602 25.39 5.89 -7.94
CA ALA A 602 26.38 5.69 -8.99
C ALA A 602 26.89 7.00 -9.62
N SER A 603 26.21 8.13 -9.36
CA SER A 603 26.47 9.43 -9.99
C SER A 603 27.07 10.43 -8.98
N PRO A 604 28.16 11.15 -9.30
CA PRO A 604 28.75 12.13 -8.38
C PRO A 604 27.99 13.49 -8.33
N TRP A 605 26.90 13.62 -9.09
CA TRP A 605 26.14 14.87 -9.27
C TRP A 605 24.72 14.79 -8.69
N PRO A 606 24.05 15.94 -8.47
CA PRO A 606 22.64 15.97 -8.07
C PRO A 606 21.76 15.23 -9.06
N THR A 607 20.83 14.44 -8.53
CA THR A 607 19.92 13.61 -9.33
C THR A 607 18.48 13.90 -8.94
N ILE A 608 17.63 14.15 -9.94
CA ILE A 608 16.17 14.16 -9.84
C ILE A 608 15.68 12.72 -9.98
N VAL A 609 14.71 12.32 -9.16
CA VAL A 609 14.03 11.03 -9.23
C VAL A 609 12.60 11.26 -9.72
N GLU A 610 12.25 10.66 -10.86
CA GLU A 610 10.91 10.69 -11.43
C GLU A 610 10.31 9.28 -11.45
N GLN A 611 9.14 9.12 -10.84
CA GLN A 611 8.44 7.84 -10.81
C GLN A 611 7.63 7.64 -12.10
N GLY A 612 7.51 6.39 -12.55
CA GLY A 612 6.75 6.03 -13.76
C GLY A 612 7.60 5.81 -15.01
N GLY A 613 8.93 5.88 -14.89
CA GLY A 613 9.85 5.57 -15.98
C GLY A 613 9.70 6.48 -17.20
N LEU A 614 9.63 5.90 -18.40
CA LEU A 614 9.39 6.66 -19.63
C LEU A 614 7.98 7.27 -19.72
N GLU A 615 7.06 6.93 -18.81
CA GLU A 615 5.73 7.56 -18.68
C GLU A 615 5.70 8.64 -17.59
N SER A 616 6.85 8.98 -17.00
CA SER A 616 6.95 10.00 -15.95
C SER A 616 6.79 11.42 -16.50
N ARG A 617 6.58 12.38 -15.60
CA ARG A 617 6.34 13.79 -15.96
C ARG A 617 7.49 14.37 -16.78
N LEU A 618 8.74 14.22 -16.35
CA LEU A 618 9.87 14.77 -17.11
C LEU A 618 10.16 14.00 -18.39
N ALA A 619 9.85 12.70 -18.46
CA ALA A 619 9.93 11.95 -19.72
C ALA A 619 8.89 12.48 -20.73
N ASP A 620 7.67 12.77 -20.28
CA ASP A 620 6.61 13.38 -21.09
C ASP A 620 6.96 14.82 -21.50
N GLU A 621 7.41 15.67 -20.56
CA GLU A 621 7.71 17.09 -20.81
C GLU A 621 8.83 17.30 -21.84
N PHE A 622 9.79 16.37 -21.91
CA PHE A 622 10.93 16.41 -22.83
C PHE A 622 10.80 15.41 -24.00
N GLY A 623 9.71 14.64 -24.06
CA GLY A 623 9.49 13.61 -25.08
C GLY A 623 10.66 12.65 -25.19
N ILE A 624 11.10 12.11 -24.04
CA ILE A 624 12.21 11.16 -23.97
C ILE A 624 11.71 9.80 -24.47
N ILE A 625 12.27 9.36 -25.60
CA ILE A 625 11.89 8.10 -26.26
C ILE A 625 12.92 6.97 -26.08
N SER A 626 14.13 7.31 -25.64
CA SER A 626 15.22 6.36 -25.45
C SER A 626 16.24 6.85 -24.42
N LEU A 627 16.99 5.92 -23.82
CA LEU A 627 17.97 6.20 -22.77
C LEU A 627 19.36 5.64 -23.13
N PRO A 628 20.45 6.37 -22.85
CA PRO A 628 20.46 7.73 -22.32
C PRO A 628 20.06 8.77 -23.38
N THR A 629 19.53 9.90 -22.90
CA THR A 629 19.38 11.14 -23.69
C THR A 629 19.94 12.27 -22.85
N MET A 630 20.80 13.10 -23.44
CA MET A 630 21.41 14.23 -22.75
C MET A 630 21.14 15.56 -23.47
N ILE A 631 20.93 16.61 -22.69
CA ILE A 631 20.75 17.99 -23.18
C ILE A 631 21.90 18.82 -22.64
N LEU A 632 22.66 19.46 -23.53
CA LEU A 632 23.73 20.38 -23.20
C LEU A 632 23.21 21.82 -23.19
N VAL A 633 23.50 22.53 -22.11
CA VAL A 633 23.02 23.90 -21.84
C VAL A 633 24.23 24.80 -21.59
N ASP A 634 24.20 26.01 -22.12
CA ASP A 634 25.25 27.00 -21.92
C ASP A 634 25.17 27.69 -20.53
N PRO A 635 26.19 28.47 -20.13
CA PRO A 635 26.19 29.16 -18.84
C PRO A 635 25.06 30.19 -18.63
N SER A 636 24.33 30.58 -19.68
CA SER A 636 23.17 31.47 -19.60
C SER A 636 21.86 30.71 -19.37
N GLY A 637 21.89 29.37 -19.39
CA GLY A 637 20.71 28.52 -19.31
C GLY A 637 20.07 28.22 -20.67
N THR A 638 20.76 28.50 -21.77
CA THR A 638 20.25 28.29 -23.14
C THR A 638 20.71 26.93 -23.69
N VAL A 639 19.82 26.17 -24.31
CA VAL A 639 20.16 24.85 -24.88
C VAL A 639 21.09 25.01 -26.09
N VAL A 640 22.19 24.27 -26.07
CA VAL A 640 23.20 24.17 -27.14
C VAL A 640 22.95 22.92 -27.97
N ASP A 641 22.73 21.79 -27.32
CA ASP A 641 22.43 20.49 -27.93
C ASP A 641 21.36 19.79 -27.09
N ARG A 642 20.52 18.99 -27.75
CA ARG A 642 19.31 18.37 -27.19
C ARG A 642 19.25 16.86 -27.40
N ASP A 643 20.21 16.28 -28.09
CA ASP A 643 20.21 14.84 -28.40
C ASP A 643 21.61 14.21 -28.29
N VAL A 644 22.30 14.53 -27.20
CA VAL A 644 23.62 13.93 -26.92
C VAL A 644 23.41 12.51 -26.36
N ARG A 645 24.12 11.51 -26.91
CA ARG A 645 23.90 10.08 -26.59
C ARG A 645 25.07 9.42 -25.87
N SER A 646 26.26 10.02 -25.92
CA SER A 646 27.46 9.49 -25.26
C SER A 646 28.31 10.56 -24.58
N ALA A 647 29.17 10.14 -23.65
CA ALA A 647 30.14 11.04 -23.02
C ALA A 647 31.12 11.65 -24.04
N ALA A 648 31.49 10.91 -25.08
CA ALA A 648 32.37 11.39 -26.14
C ALA A 648 31.72 12.51 -26.96
N GLU A 649 30.45 12.35 -27.32
CA GLU A 649 29.67 13.42 -27.97
C GLU A 649 29.51 14.63 -27.06
N ALA A 650 29.22 14.42 -25.76
CA ALA A 650 29.12 15.50 -24.79
C ALA A 650 30.42 16.32 -24.69
N GLU A 651 31.58 15.65 -24.68
CA GLU A 651 32.88 16.32 -24.66
C GLU A 651 33.14 17.11 -25.95
N ALA A 652 32.82 16.53 -27.11
CA ALA A 652 32.98 17.20 -28.40
C ALA A 652 32.12 18.47 -28.52
N GLN A 653 30.83 18.38 -28.14
CA GLN A 653 29.91 19.52 -28.16
C GLN A 653 30.31 20.61 -27.16
N LEU A 654 30.78 20.21 -25.97
CA LEU A 654 31.30 21.13 -24.97
C LEU A 654 32.53 21.89 -25.49
N ASP A 655 33.48 21.18 -26.10
CA ASP A 655 34.71 21.80 -26.61
C ASP A 655 34.44 22.76 -27.78
N GLU A 656 33.50 22.41 -28.66
CA GLU A 656 33.04 23.33 -29.70
C GLU A 656 32.37 24.58 -29.12
N ALA A 657 31.51 24.43 -28.11
CA ALA A 657 30.85 25.54 -27.45
C ALA A 657 31.83 26.48 -26.73
N LEU A 658 32.89 25.93 -26.13
CA LEU A 658 33.96 26.70 -25.49
C LEU A 658 34.80 27.46 -26.53
N ALA A 659 35.11 26.84 -27.66
CA ALA A 659 35.90 27.46 -28.73
C ALA A 659 35.19 28.64 -29.43
N LYS A 660 33.85 28.65 -29.47
CA LYS A 660 33.04 29.75 -30.04
C LYS A 660 33.01 31.01 -29.15
N LYS A 661 33.53 30.93 -27.91
CA LYS A 661 33.53 32.00 -26.92
C LYS A 661 34.87 32.75 -26.83
N GLU A 662 35.92 32.20 -27.43
CA GLU A 662 37.22 32.84 -27.69
C GLU A 662 37.21 33.56 -29.04
#